data_AF-A0A953HZQ4-F1
#
_entry.id   AF-A0A953HZQ4-F1
#
_cell.length_a   1.000
_cell.length_b   1.000
_cell.length_c   1.000
_cell.angle_alpha   90.00
_cell.angle_beta   90.00
_cell.angle_gamma   90.00
#
_symmetry.space_group_name_H-M   'P 1'
#
loop_
_entity.id
_entity.type
_entity.pdbx_description
1 polymer ?
#
loop_
_entity_poly.entity_id
_entity_poly.type
_entity_poly.pdbx_seq_one_letter_code
_entity_poly.pdbx_strand_id
1 'polypeptide(L)'
;MGMNGVRRVFAFVLAAALTLGALPLPKAAAATDAVTVTKSVSPTEILVQEEVEVTLTVQGTPPTNVVRPNDVILVIDRSGSMASEGRMTSAKNAAKGFVDLMDFSKHRVGIVDYSTTAKGMPLTTDGEQAKQYIDTLVANGNTATGDAIQLAMELLAEHRPEAQPVIVLMTDGEANVGSPTPYDYAKLKAAEAKAAGIVFYTIALLSKDDDPETSPPNLLLKEMATTAQHHHFVLGAQDLSTIYSKIVHEIGIASAYDVTLTETVSGDFEIVPDSYQHNIPQPQVSGNTLTWHFLELKDEALTFTYRIRHKDGGATGMLPTSSGSSLTYKDYAGAPRTGTVPVVRVKVSYPAPVIESVEPDNGPVSGGNAVVIRGRNFRPGATVTFGNYTAANPVVTPTEITVTAPAVTKAGAVTLQVTNDDQQKAAATYTYWVEPELQSLTPAEGPLTGGTAVRIKGRHFANGAQVRFGDVPAAQVTYIDAYNLDAITPPGTAAGPVSVTVENPDGHSTTLADGFTYLPLDATQPEITAITPPSGSMYGGETVVIEGRNFADGATVTFGGTPAAKVTVESSDRIVVTTPAASAGGTVEVVVTNPNGQYATGSYLYMVPAPTITNVSPTSGSVYGGTIVYVDGTHFQSGAVIYFGDQQATILNYYGPTRMRVRTPESNVGGGVPVRLVNPDGQEAVWSGLFEYILPDPPSISAIEPAEGSVDGGEAVTIKGANFAAGSRVFFGAAEATVVNITAAQITVTTPPAQGEGAVDVRVVDRWGQEGVLPGGYTYIVPPPAPAPQVTSLSPDNGELAGGELIYVNGAYFDPAVRIFFGSNEAVVLNYYGPDRLRVKAPAAANPGAVDVRAENPDGQVGVLPAGYTYNAPPEDPDPTVTNVTPSEGPMEGGTLVYVEGTEFASEAIVMFGSNQAQVLNYYGSTRMRVRVPASDVSGPVDVTVINPSGKQAVLPDGFTYLAPPPPPDPELIGLSADSGLVVGGEIVYVDGANLDSDVQIFFGNVQATVMNYYGPTRVRVRVPAAPAPGVVDVIAVNPKGGKSAVLPQAYTYLPVSVKITSLSPNEGEMAGGEIVYIYGEFFTERSEFYFGSTPVTVLNYYGPTYVRVRAPASTVPGPVDVTVVADPTDPNTTTFTLSGGYTYKAPPAALPPEVTNITYTKQATGYLTYVDGANFDSGVTAILNGVEYPTLNYYGPTRFRVRFTVPAGTYTLVVRNGDGQESAPVQVTFN
;
A
#
# COMPACT_ATOMS: atom_id res chain seq x y z
N MET A 1 -54.23 -10.25 -23.45
CA MET A 1 -54.43 -8.89 -23.98
C MET A 1 -53.57 -7.93 -23.17
N GLY A 2 -52.51 -7.28 -23.64
CA GLY A 2 -51.68 -7.43 -24.83
C GLY A 2 -50.33 -6.75 -24.55
N MET A 3 -49.23 -7.50 -24.79
CA MET A 3 -47.85 -7.13 -25.23
C MET A 3 -47.18 -5.84 -24.69
N ASN A 4 -45.90 -5.71 -24.34
CA ASN A 4 -44.63 -6.47 -24.28
C ASN A 4 -43.69 -5.51 -23.47
N GLY A 5 -42.86 -5.89 -22.51
CA GLY A 5 -41.50 -6.43 -22.71
C GLY A 5 -40.34 -5.38 -22.63
N VAL A 6 -39.60 -5.39 -21.50
CA VAL A 6 -38.11 -5.31 -21.35
C VAL A 6 -37.32 -3.96 -21.35
N ARG A 7 -36.67 -3.70 -20.18
CA ARG A 7 -35.30 -3.18 -19.81
C ARG A 7 -34.56 -1.97 -20.47
N ARG A 8 -33.90 -1.20 -19.55
CA ARG A 8 -32.49 -0.62 -19.51
C ARG A 8 -32.19 0.86 -19.92
N VAL A 9 -31.71 1.62 -18.91
CA VAL A 9 -30.58 2.60 -18.73
C VAL A 9 -30.04 3.46 -19.90
N PHE A 10 -29.98 4.81 -19.73
CA PHE A 10 -28.81 5.76 -19.79
C PHE A 10 -29.18 7.24 -20.18
N ALA A 11 -28.89 8.18 -19.26
CA ALA A 11 -28.19 9.50 -19.32
C ALA A 11 -28.45 10.68 -20.32
N PHE A 12 -28.16 11.89 -19.78
CA PHE A 12 -27.70 13.20 -20.32
C PHE A 12 -28.66 14.26 -20.99
N VAL A 13 -28.87 15.37 -20.25
CA VAL A 13 -28.61 16.82 -20.54
C VAL A 13 -29.31 17.62 -21.69
N LEU A 14 -29.86 18.80 -21.30
CA LEU A 14 -29.74 20.17 -21.89
C LEU A 14 -31.03 20.95 -22.32
N ALA A 15 -31.20 22.11 -21.66
CA ALA A 15 -31.64 23.47 -22.11
C ALA A 15 -33.02 23.83 -22.71
N ALA A 16 -33.43 25.06 -22.28
CA ALA A 16 -34.14 26.17 -22.96
C ALA A 16 -35.56 26.46 -22.41
N ALA A 17 -36.11 27.68 -22.32
CA ALA A 17 -35.66 29.08 -22.33
C ALA A 17 -36.94 29.95 -22.09
N LEU A 18 -36.77 31.16 -21.52
CA LEU A 18 -37.60 32.38 -21.70
C LEU A 18 -39.09 32.43 -21.31
N THR A 19 -39.41 33.24 -20.29
CA THR A 19 -40.49 34.25 -20.39
C THR A 19 -40.10 35.57 -19.70
N LEU A 20 -40.13 36.66 -20.48
CA LEU A 20 -39.92 38.06 -20.12
C LEU A 20 -41.07 38.64 -19.27
N GLY A 21 -40.70 39.52 -18.33
CA GLY A 21 -41.55 40.57 -17.77
C GLY A 21 -40.70 41.70 -17.18
N ALA A 22 -40.62 42.84 -17.87
CA ALA A 22 -39.88 44.07 -17.49
C ALA A 22 -40.84 45.00 -16.70
N LEU A 23 -40.51 45.67 -15.58
CA LEU A 23 -39.60 46.80 -15.24
C LEU A 23 -39.82 47.12 -13.72
N PRO A 24 -39.03 47.94 -12.98
CA PRO A 24 -37.94 48.83 -13.41
C PRO A 24 -36.59 48.56 -12.70
N LEU A 25 -35.50 49.00 -13.34
CA LEU A 25 -34.14 49.02 -12.80
C LEU A 25 -33.98 50.14 -11.75
N PRO A 26 -33.40 49.86 -10.58
CA PRO A 26 -32.35 50.69 -10.02
C PRO A 26 -31.01 50.21 -10.57
N LYS A 27 -30.27 51.11 -11.21
CA LYS A 27 -28.83 50.95 -11.44
C LYS A 27 -28.14 50.81 -10.07
N ALA A 28 -27.68 49.61 -9.75
CA ALA A 28 -26.49 49.38 -8.96
C ALA A 28 -25.84 48.12 -9.53
N ALA A 29 -24.66 48.28 -10.12
CA ALA A 29 -23.82 47.15 -10.46
C ALA A 29 -23.57 46.36 -9.17
N ALA A 30 -23.99 45.09 -9.10
CA ALA A 30 -23.60 44.21 -8.02
C ALA A 30 -22.07 44.09 -8.08
N ALA A 31 -21.40 44.60 -7.04
CA ALA A 31 -19.97 44.49 -6.87
C ALA A 31 -19.61 43.00 -6.77
N THR A 32 -18.65 42.54 -7.57
CA THR A 32 -18.02 41.22 -7.41
C THR A 32 -17.47 41.11 -5.98
N ASP A 33 -17.85 40.07 -5.23
CA ASP A 33 -17.37 39.84 -3.86
C ASP A 33 -15.83 39.68 -3.89
N ALA A 34 -15.13 40.60 -3.25
CA ALA A 34 -13.66 40.62 -3.22
C ALA A 34 -13.05 39.54 -2.30
N VAL A 35 -13.89 38.85 -1.51
CA VAL A 35 -13.49 37.80 -0.57
C VAL A 35 -14.43 36.61 -0.68
N THR A 36 -13.88 35.41 -0.86
CA THR A 36 -14.61 34.13 -0.87
C THR A 36 -14.19 33.27 0.32
N VAL A 37 -15.15 32.53 0.88
CA VAL A 37 -14.90 31.54 1.94
C VAL A 37 -15.36 30.18 1.43
N THR A 38 -14.48 29.19 1.49
CA THR A 38 -14.83 27.79 1.31
C THR A 38 -14.71 27.04 2.61
N LYS A 39 -15.65 26.11 2.85
CA LYS A 39 -15.67 25.26 4.03
C LYS A 39 -15.70 23.80 3.60
N SER A 40 -14.91 22.96 4.24
CA SER A 40 -14.93 21.51 4.05
C SER A 40 -14.77 20.78 5.38
N VAL A 41 -15.12 19.50 5.38
CA VAL A 41 -15.01 18.62 6.55
C VAL A 41 -14.45 17.26 6.18
N SER A 42 -13.68 16.66 7.07
CA SER A 42 -13.12 15.31 6.92
C SER A 42 -13.08 14.59 8.26
N PRO A 43 -13.71 13.40 8.39
CA PRO A 43 -14.56 12.71 7.41
C PRO A 43 -15.96 13.33 7.27
N THR A 44 -16.69 13.01 6.19
CA THR A 44 -18.07 13.51 5.95
C THR A 44 -19.17 12.69 6.64
N GLU A 45 -18.82 11.52 7.18
CA GLU A 45 -19.70 10.64 7.94
C GLU A 45 -18.97 10.16 9.19
N ILE A 46 -19.65 10.21 10.34
CA ILE A 46 -19.13 9.85 11.65
C ILE A 46 -20.18 9.10 12.48
N LEU A 47 -19.72 8.38 13.50
CA LEU A 47 -20.58 7.89 14.57
C LEU A 47 -20.82 8.97 15.64
N VAL A 48 -21.82 8.75 16.49
CA VAL A 48 -22.05 9.58 17.69
C VAL A 48 -20.78 9.65 18.53
N GLN A 49 -20.45 10.83 19.05
CA GLN A 49 -19.21 11.15 19.81
C GLN A 49 -17.88 11.14 19.04
N GLU A 50 -17.87 10.80 17.76
CA GLU A 50 -16.65 10.92 16.95
C GLU A 50 -16.36 12.38 16.57
N GLU A 51 -15.11 12.61 16.17
CA GLU A 51 -14.59 13.92 15.77
C GLU A 51 -14.54 14.06 14.26
N VAL A 52 -14.69 15.30 13.80
CA VAL A 52 -14.51 15.70 12.41
C VAL A 52 -13.66 16.96 12.36
N GLU A 53 -12.68 16.97 11.45
CA GLU A 53 -11.89 18.16 11.16
C GLU A 53 -12.65 19.07 10.21
N VAL A 54 -12.71 20.35 10.57
CA VAL A 54 -13.29 21.42 9.76
C VAL A 54 -12.15 22.28 9.22
N THR A 55 -12.17 22.50 7.91
CA THR A 55 -11.23 23.39 7.21
C THR A 55 -11.99 24.57 6.62
N LEU A 56 -11.58 25.78 6.98
CA LEU A 56 -12.05 27.05 6.42
C LEU A 56 -10.92 27.66 5.59
N THR A 57 -11.21 28.04 4.35
CA THR A 57 -10.27 28.75 3.49
C THR A 57 -10.87 30.08 3.07
N VAL A 58 -10.16 31.17 3.32
CA VAL A 58 -10.56 32.54 3.00
C VAL A 58 -9.63 33.08 1.92
N GLN A 59 -10.18 33.47 0.78
CA GLN A 59 -9.38 33.94 -0.36
C GLN A 59 -9.86 35.31 -0.83
N GLY A 60 -8.91 36.22 -1.04
CA GLY A 60 -9.16 37.54 -1.60
C GLY A 60 -8.91 37.59 -3.10
N THR A 61 -9.62 38.45 -3.82
CA THR A 61 -9.29 38.82 -5.21
C THR A 61 -8.93 40.31 -5.27
N PRO A 62 -7.65 40.67 -5.42
CA PRO A 62 -7.25 42.06 -5.38
C PRO A 62 -7.67 42.79 -6.66
N PRO A 63 -7.99 44.10 -6.57
CA PRO A 63 -8.23 44.91 -7.76
C PRO A 63 -6.94 45.09 -8.58
N THR A 64 -7.06 45.18 -9.90
CA THR A 64 -5.92 45.51 -10.75
C THR A 64 -5.57 47.00 -10.62
N ASN A 65 -4.31 47.32 -10.33
CA ASN A 65 -3.71 48.66 -10.34
C ASN A 65 -4.07 49.64 -9.20
N VAL A 66 -4.48 49.17 -8.02
CA VAL A 66 -4.67 50.03 -6.83
C VAL A 66 -3.65 49.66 -5.75
N VAL A 67 -2.66 50.52 -5.51
CA VAL A 67 -1.65 50.36 -4.44
C VAL A 67 -1.89 51.42 -3.37
N ARG A 68 -2.17 51.00 -2.13
CA ARG A 68 -2.35 51.90 -0.99
C ARG A 68 -0.97 52.40 -0.51
N PRO A 69 -0.81 53.68 -0.10
CA PRO A 69 0.39 54.15 0.56
C PRO A 69 0.70 53.31 1.81
N ASN A 70 1.98 53.16 2.14
CA ASN A 70 2.44 52.44 3.33
C ASN A 70 3.51 53.26 4.04
N ASP A 71 3.50 53.20 5.36
CA ASP A 71 4.57 53.72 6.20
C ASP A 71 5.22 52.52 6.88
N VAL A 72 6.44 52.18 6.45
CA VAL A 72 7.11 50.93 6.80
C VAL A 72 8.25 51.21 7.77
N ILE A 73 8.35 50.46 8.85
CA ILE A 73 9.54 50.40 9.70
C ILE A 73 10.27 49.07 9.45
N LEU A 74 11.50 49.16 8.94
CA LEU A 74 12.41 48.02 8.88
C LEU A 74 13.07 47.84 10.24
N VAL A 75 12.74 46.76 10.95
CA VAL A 75 13.32 46.41 12.24
C VAL A 75 14.43 45.38 12.01
N ILE A 76 15.68 45.85 12.08
CA ILE A 76 16.86 45.07 11.71
C ILE A 76 17.63 44.70 12.97
N ASP A 77 17.71 43.40 13.24
CA ASP A 77 18.54 42.88 14.31
C ASP A 77 20.02 43.11 14.01
N ARG A 78 20.73 43.64 15.01
CA ARG A 78 22.19 43.75 15.03
C ARG A 78 22.77 43.17 16.32
N SER A 79 22.12 42.19 16.90
CA SER A 79 22.63 41.35 17.99
C SER A 79 23.95 40.68 17.60
N GLY A 80 24.68 40.16 18.59
CA GLY A 80 25.96 39.50 18.36
C GLY A 80 25.88 38.27 17.43
N SER A 81 24.75 37.56 17.40
CA SER A 81 24.56 36.39 16.52
C SER A 81 24.64 36.76 15.03
N MET A 82 24.18 37.97 14.68
CA MET A 82 24.21 38.50 13.32
C MET A 82 25.64 38.72 12.76
N ALA A 83 26.69 38.64 13.60
CA ALA A 83 28.08 38.77 13.17
C ALA A 83 28.58 37.54 12.39
N SER A 84 27.94 36.39 12.59
CA SER A 84 28.34 35.11 11.99
C SER A 84 27.83 34.96 10.55
N GLU A 85 28.50 34.10 9.76
CA GLU A 85 28.05 33.65 8.42
C GLU A 85 27.70 34.75 7.40
N GLY A 86 28.21 35.98 7.57
CA GLY A 86 27.87 37.11 6.70
C GLY A 86 26.41 37.58 6.81
N ARG A 87 25.70 37.20 7.88
CA ARG A 87 24.28 37.53 8.14
C ARG A 87 24.03 39.03 8.13
N MET A 88 24.78 39.79 8.91
CA MET A 88 24.68 41.26 8.94
C MET A 88 24.95 41.91 7.57
N THR A 89 25.91 41.40 6.80
CA THR A 89 26.20 41.93 5.45
C THR A 89 25.01 41.69 4.51
N SER A 90 24.43 40.50 4.58
CA SER A 90 23.29 40.11 3.74
C SER A 90 22.02 40.84 4.15
N ALA A 91 21.79 40.99 5.46
CA ALA A 91 20.73 41.81 6.05
C ALA A 91 20.77 43.25 5.55
N LYS A 92 21.97 43.88 5.56
CA LYS A 92 22.17 45.22 5.01
C LYS A 92 21.86 45.28 3.52
N ASN A 93 22.40 44.35 2.74
CA ASN A 93 22.18 44.35 1.28
C ASN A 93 20.71 44.15 0.93
N ALA A 94 20.01 43.23 1.61
CA ALA A 94 18.59 42.99 1.40
C ALA A 94 17.72 44.19 1.83
N ALA A 95 18.02 44.81 2.98
CA ALA A 95 17.33 46.01 3.43
C ALA A 95 17.55 47.22 2.49
N LYS A 96 18.76 47.38 1.93
CA LYS A 96 19.02 48.41 0.90
C LYS A 96 18.29 48.09 -0.40
N GLY A 97 18.25 46.83 -0.83
CA GLY A 97 17.47 46.39 -1.98
C GLY A 97 15.96 46.62 -1.79
N PHE A 98 15.44 46.41 -0.59
CA PHE A 98 14.06 46.76 -0.24
C PHE A 98 13.82 48.26 -0.43
N VAL A 99 14.70 49.11 0.10
CA VAL A 99 14.65 50.57 -0.07
C VAL A 99 14.72 50.98 -1.54
N ASP A 100 15.57 50.35 -2.35
CA ASP A 100 15.70 50.66 -3.79
C ASP A 100 14.45 50.30 -4.60
N LEU A 101 13.68 49.28 -4.16
CA LEU A 101 12.43 48.86 -4.81
C LEU A 101 11.20 49.66 -4.35
N MET A 102 11.29 50.44 -3.26
CA MET A 102 10.16 51.22 -2.77
C MET A 102 9.84 52.42 -3.68
N ASP A 103 8.56 52.57 -4.02
CA ASP A 103 8.03 53.78 -4.66
C ASP A 103 7.88 54.91 -3.63
N PHE A 104 8.93 55.70 -3.42
CA PHE A 104 8.95 56.84 -2.48
C PHE A 104 8.00 57.99 -2.86
N SER A 105 7.36 57.96 -4.04
CA SER A 105 6.26 58.88 -4.33
C SER A 105 4.98 58.53 -3.55
N LYS A 106 4.91 57.31 -3.01
CA LYS A 106 3.75 56.78 -2.26
C LYS A 106 4.11 56.36 -0.85
N HIS A 107 5.24 55.70 -0.64
CA HIS A 107 5.61 55.08 0.63
C HIS A 107 6.63 55.89 1.42
N ARG A 108 6.70 55.66 2.74
CA ARG A 108 7.78 56.13 3.61
C ARG A 108 8.45 54.95 4.29
N VAL A 109 9.74 55.08 4.58
CA VAL A 109 10.51 54.07 5.31
C VAL A 109 11.18 54.68 6.53
N GLY A 110 11.12 54.00 7.66
CA GLY A 110 11.93 54.25 8.85
C GLY A 110 12.72 52.99 9.19
N ILE A 111 13.74 53.13 10.03
CA ILE A 111 14.58 52.00 10.41
C ILE A 111 14.69 51.97 11.92
N VAL A 112 14.47 50.78 12.50
CA VAL A 112 14.85 50.48 13.88
C VAL A 112 15.98 49.46 13.82
N ASP A 113 17.09 49.78 14.44
CA ASP A 113 18.14 48.82 14.73
C ASP A 113 18.13 48.45 16.21
N TYR A 114 18.40 47.19 16.51
CA TYR A 114 18.38 46.76 17.89
C TYR A 114 19.43 45.70 18.21
N SER A 115 19.86 45.75 19.46
CA SER A 115 20.69 44.74 20.11
C SER A 115 20.17 44.61 21.55
N THR A 116 21.01 44.84 22.56
CA THR A 116 20.57 45.05 23.96
C THR A 116 19.68 46.29 24.10
N THR A 117 19.81 47.26 23.20
CA THR A 117 18.99 48.48 23.14
C THR A 117 18.46 48.68 21.73
N ALA A 118 17.25 49.21 21.60
CA ALA A 118 16.69 49.65 20.33
C ALA A 118 16.94 51.15 20.10
N LYS A 119 17.26 51.52 18.87
CA LYS A 119 17.31 52.90 18.38
C LYS A 119 16.89 52.92 16.92
N GLY A 120 16.62 54.09 16.35
CA GLY A 120 16.14 54.15 14.99
C GLY A 120 16.20 55.54 14.37
N MET A 121 15.81 55.61 13.11
CA MET A 121 15.50 56.85 12.41
C MET A 121 14.01 56.89 12.05
N PRO A 122 13.39 58.09 12.08
CA PRO A 122 11.96 58.24 11.76
C PRO A 122 11.68 57.98 10.28
N LEU A 123 10.38 57.88 9.94
CA LEU A 123 9.89 57.73 8.58
C LEU A 123 10.41 58.86 7.66
N THR A 124 11.00 58.48 6.53
CA THR A 124 11.52 59.39 5.50
C THR A 124 11.07 58.96 4.09
N THR A 125 11.15 59.89 3.15
CA THR A 125 11.04 59.62 1.69
C THR A 125 12.41 59.65 1.00
N ASP A 126 13.47 59.95 1.74
CA ASP A 126 14.85 59.96 1.26
C ASP A 126 15.46 58.56 1.40
N GLY A 127 15.40 57.80 0.31
CA GLY A 127 15.97 56.45 0.26
C GLY A 127 17.49 56.44 0.48
N GLU A 128 18.22 57.48 0.08
CA GLU A 128 19.67 57.56 0.32
C GLU A 128 19.98 57.75 1.80
N GLN A 129 19.20 58.58 2.50
CA GLN A 129 19.30 58.74 3.96
C GLN A 129 19.09 57.40 4.69
N ALA A 130 18.08 56.63 4.28
CA ALA A 130 17.81 55.31 4.85
C ALA A 130 18.95 54.32 4.59
N LYS A 131 19.49 54.26 3.35
CA LYS A 131 20.63 53.40 3.01
C LYS A 131 21.89 53.76 3.77
N GLN A 132 22.17 55.05 3.95
CA GLN A 132 23.29 55.53 4.76
C GLN A 132 23.17 55.09 6.21
N TYR A 133 21.96 55.09 6.80
CA TYR A 133 21.73 54.57 8.14
C TYR A 133 22.02 53.05 8.21
N ILE A 134 21.52 52.27 7.24
CA ILE A 134 21.74 50.82 7.15
C ILE A 134 23.25 50.50 7.08
N ASP A 135 24.03 51.29 6.36
CA ASP A 135 25.49 51.07 6.26
C ASP A 135 26.19 51.17 7.63
N THR A 136 25.65 51.95 8.59
CA THR A 136 26.22 52.11 9.94
C THR A 136 26.00 50.92 10.89
N LEU A 137 25.14 49.97 10.55
CA LEU A 137 24.77 48.89 11.47
C LEU A 137 25.95 47.96 11.77
N VAL A 138 26.19 47.61 13.03
CA VAL A 138 27.26 46.68 13.42
C VAL A 138 26.71 45.69 14.44
N ALA A 139 26.96 44.40 14.19
CA ALA A 139 26.52 43.32 15.07
C ALA A 139 27.21 43.40 16.44
N ASN A 140 26.44 43.49 17.52
CA ASN A 140 26.90 43.45 18.91
C ASN A 140 25.71 43.21 19.88
N GLY A 141 26.00 42.92 21.15
CA GLY A 141 24.99 42.89 22.20
C GLY A 141 23.97 41.74 22.09
N ASN A 142 22.90 41.86 22.87
CA ASN A 142 21.82 40.86 22.99
C ASN A 142 20.70 41.14 21.96
N THR A 143 19.55 40.47 22.07
CA THR A 143 18.42 40.52 21.11
C THR A 143 17.15 41.01 21.81
N ALA A 144 17.01 42.34 21.96
CA ALA A 144 15.87 43.00 22.60
C ALA A 144 14.68 43.21 21.65
N THR A 145 14.14 42.11 21.12
CA THR A 145 13.07 42.14 20.10
C THR A 145 11.83 42.92 20.56
N GLY A 146 11.38 42.72 21.81
CA GLY A 146 10.22 43.44 22.33
C GLY A 146 10.40 44.97 22.36
N ASP A 147 11.58 45.44 22.77
CA ASP A 147 11.89 46.88 22.80
C ASP A 147 12.03 47.48 21.40
N ALA A 148 12.52 46.68 20.44
CA ALA A 148 12.57 47.08 19.04
C ALA A 148 11.18 47.26 18.45
N ILE A 149 10.24 46.35 18.77
CA ILE A 149 8.84 46.46 18.35
C ILE A 149 8.19 47.68 18.99
N GLN A 150 8.41 47.89 20.29
CA GLN A 150 7.91 49.06 21.01
C GLN A 150 8.37 50.37 20.35
N LEU A 151 9.66 50.50 20.03
CA LEU A 151 10.17 51.69 19.34
C LEU A 151 9.60 51.84 17.92
N ALA A 152 9.43 50.73 17.19
CA ALA A 152 8.79 50.76 15.88
C ALA A 152 7.35 51.26 15.95
N MET A 153 6.58 50.85 16.97
CA MET A 153 5.24 51.37 17.22
C MET A 153 5.26 52.88 17.53
N GLU A 154 6.24 53.35 18.30
CA GLU A 154 6.40 54.78 18.62
C GLU A 154 6.69 55.62 17.36
N LEU A 155 7.58 55.13 16.48
CA LEU A 155 7.87 55.78 15.20
C LEU A 155 6.67 55.76 14.23
N LEU A 156 5.79 54.77 14.37
CA LEU A 156 4.55 54.66 13.59
C LEU A 156 3.36 55.41 14.21
N ALA A 157 3.47 55.94 15.43
CA ALA A 157 2.36 56.64 16.09
C ALA A 157 1.83 57.85 15.29
N GLU A 158 2.69 58.47 14.47
CA GLU A 158 2.36 59.58 13.57
C GLU A 158 2.37 59.18 12.08
N HIS A 159 2.04 57.91 11.77
CA HIS A 159 1.87 57.47 10.39
C HIS A 159 0.76 58.27 9.67
N ARG A 160 0.81 58.34 8.35
CA ARG A 160 -0.18 59.06 7.54
C ARG A 160 -1.55 58.36 7.64
N PRO A 161 -2.67 59.07 7.80
CA PRO A 161 -4.00 58.45 7.89
C PRO A 161 -4.38 57.60 6.68
N GLU A 162 -3.91 57.96 5.48
CA GLU A 162 -4.13 57.21 4.25
C GLU A 162 -3.19 56.00 4.09
N ALA A 163 -2.07 55.98 4.83
CA ALA A 163 -1.05 54.95 4.74
C ALA A 163 -1.26 53.84 5.76
N GLN A 164 -1.08 52.59 5.33
CA GLN A 164 -1.07 51.45 6.24
C GLN A 164 0.27 51.41 7.00
N PRO A 165 0.28 51.42 8.35
CA PRO A 165 1.50 51.21 9.12
C PRO A 165 1.94 49.74 9.04
N VAL A 166 3.22 49.53 8.74
CA VAL A 166 3.82 48.20 8.54
C VAL A 166 5.13 48.10 9.32
N ILE A 167 5.33 46.97 10.00
CA ILE A 167 6.62 46.56 10.57
C ILE A 167 7.13 45.36 9.77
N VAL A 168 8.37 45.43 9.33
CA VAL A 168 9.09 44.29 8.75
C VAL A 168 10.27 43.98 9.66
N LEU A 169 10.14 42.92 10.46
CA LEU A 169 11.13 42.54 11.46
C LEU A 169 11.97 41.36 10.97
N MET A 170 13.29 41.49 11.09
CA MET A 170 14.23 40.43 10.77
C MET A 170 15.19 40.18 11.92
N THR A 171 15.41 38.90 12.23
CA THR A 171 16.39 38.46 13.25
C THR A 171 16.83 37.02 12.99
N ASP A 172 18.06 36.70 13.39
CA ASP A 172 18.63 35.35 13.41
C ASP A 172 18.62 34.70 14.81
N GLY A 173 18.13 35.44 15.82
CA GLY A 173 18.26 35.07 17.22
C GLY A 173 16.94 35.13 17.97
N GLU A 174 16.85 34.32 19.02
CA GLU A 174 15.72 34.38 19.95
C GLU A 174 15.77 35.66 20.79
N ALA A 175 14.59 36.19 21.10
CA ALA A 175 14.47 37.27 22.08
C ALA A 175 15.09 36.81 23.41
N ASN A 176 16.05 37.58 23.94
CA ASN A 176 16.77 37.24 25.17
C ASN A 176 16.92 38.45 26.13
N VAL A 177 16.27 39.57 25.82
CA VAL A 177 16.10 40.75 26.69
C VAL A 177 14.60 41.08 26.79
N GLY A 178 14.09 41.27 28.00
CA GLY A 178 12.67 41.59 28.26
C GLY A 178 12.10 40.85 29.48
N SER A 179 10.97 41.32 30.02
CA SER A 179 10.27 40.77 31.19
C SER A 179 8.76 40.68 30.92
N PRO A 180 8.04 39.63 31.40
CA PRO A 180 8.44 38.60 32.37
C PRO A 180 9.40 37.53 31.82
N THR A 181 9.21 37.10 30.57
CA THR A 181 10.24 36.41 29.79
C THR A 181 10.47 37.18 28.49
N PRO A 182 11.68 37.17 27.89
CA PRO A 182 11.92 37.82 26.62
C PRO A 182 11.00 37.34 25.47
N TYR A 183 10.69 36.04 25.43
CA TYR A 183 9.79 35.43 24.44
C TYR A 183 8.36 35.98 24.57
N ASP A 184 7.79 35.92 25.78
CA ASP A 184 6.43 36.40 26.03
C ASP A 184 6.32 37.91 25.86
N TYR A 185 7.37 38.66 26.22
CA TYR A 185 7.42 40.10 26.04
C TYR A 185 7.42 40.48 24.55
N ALA A 186 8.22 39.81 23.71
CA ALA A 186 8.21 40.03 22.27
C ALA A 186 6.83 39.71 21.66
N LYS A 187 6.21 38.59 22.06
CA LYS A 187 4.85 38.24 21.64
C LYS A 187 3.80 39.26 22.07
N LEU A 188 3.88 39.74 23.31
CA LEU A 188 3.00 40.77 23.83
C LEU A 188 3.11 42.05 23.00
N LYS A 189 4.33 42.50 22.70
CA LYS A 189 4.56 43.70 21.87
C LYS A 189 4.12 43.52 20.43
N ALA A 190 4.32 42.36 19.83
CA ALA A 190 3.75 42.07 18.52
C ALA A 190 2.21 42.06 18.54
N ALA A 191 1.59 41.52 19.61
CA ALA A 191 0.14 41.56 19.78
C ALA A 191 -0.39 42.99 19.96
N GLU A 192 0.30 43.83 20.73
CA GLU A 192 -0.01 45.26 20.88
C GLU A 192 0.11 46.01 19.55
N ALA A 193 1.17 45.74 18.75
CA ALA A 193 1.33 46.32 17.42
C ALA A 193 0.17 45.94 16.49
N LYS A 194 -0.20 44.66 16.46
CA LYS A 194 -1.35 44.16 15.68
C LYS A 194 -2.67 44.78 16.14
N ALA A 195 -2.87 44.94 17.46
CA ALA A 195 -4.04 45.60 18.02
C ALA A 195 -4.10 47.10 17.68
N ALA A 196 -2.95 47.75 17.49
CA ALA A 196 -2.83 49.12 17.00
C ALA A 196 -3.07 49.28 15.49
N GLY A 197 -3.41 48.20 14.78
CA GLY A 197 -3.68 48.22 13.34
C GLY A 197 -2.42 48.14 12.47
N ILE A 198 -1.27 47.73 13.04
CA ILE A 198 0.00 47.60 12.32
C ILE A 198 0.10 46.20 11.67
N VAL A 199 0.41 46.16 10.37
CA VAL A 199 0.72 44.91 9.68
C VAL A 199 2.15 44.50 10.01
N PHE A 200 2.35 43.24 10.39
CA PHE A 200 3.56 42.76 11.04
C PHE A 200 4.15 41.59 10.25
N TYR A 201 5.16 41.88 9.43
CA TYR A 201 5.95 40.88 8.69
C TYR A 201 7.14 40.44 9.53
N THR A 202 7.44 39.15 9.51
CA THR A 202 8.60 38.57 10.21
C THR A 202 9.45 37.74 9.27
N ILE A 203 10.77 37.87 9.39
CA ILE A 203 11.76 37.16 8.58
C ILE A 203 12.76 36.50 9.52
N ALA A 204 12.75 35.16 9.58
CA ALA A 204 13.72 34.40 10.34
C ALA A 204 14.96 34.11 9.48
N LEU A 205 16.13 34.55 9.97
CA LEU A 205 17.41 34.27 9.32
C LEU A 205 18.05 33.06 10.00
N LEU A 206 17.68 31.86 9.55
CA LEU A 206 18.10 30.61 10.17
C LEU A 206 19.50 30.19 9.68
N SER A 207 20.18 29.39 10.48
CA SER A 207 21.43 28.73 10.08
C SER A 207 21.14 27.67 9.01
N LYS A 208 22.15 27.27 8.22
CA LYS A 208 21.96 26.28 7.15
C LYS A 208 21.46 24.91 7.64
N ASP A 209 21.77 24.57 8.88
CA ASP A 209 21.48 23.27 9.49
C ASP A 209 20.27 23.30 10.43
N ASP A 210 19.59 24.45 10.57
CA ASP A 210 18.42 24.58 11.43
C ASP A 210 17.19 23.93 10.78
N ASP A 211 16.33 23.30 11.59
CA ASP A 211 15.01 22.83 11.16
C ASP A 211 13.99 23.99 11.29
N PRO A 212 13.42 24.49 10.18
CA PRO A 212 12.48 25.60 10.21
C PRO A 212 11.22 25.34 11.06
N GLU A 213 10.77 24.10 11.21
CA GLU A 213 9.54 23.83 11.96
C GLU A 213 9.77 23.78 13.47
N THR A 214 11.02 23.61 13.92
CA THR A 214 11.35 23.47 15.36
C THR A 214 12.30 24.53 15.88
N SER A 215 12.93 25.31 15.00
CA SER A 215 13.80 26.43 15.37
C SER A 215 13.05 27.46 16.22
N PRO A 216 13.44 27.70 17.49
CA PRO A 216 12.67 28.58 18.35
C PRO A 216 12.63 30.07 17.91
N PRO A 217 13.66 30.68 17.27
CA PRO A 217 13.48 32.01 16.69
C PRO A 217 12.46 32.00 15.55
N ASN A 218 12.36 30.91 14.77
CA ASN A 218 11.35 30.79 13.73
C ASN A 218 9.93 30.67 14.33
N LEU A 219 9.75 29.82 15.34
CA LEU A 219 8.47 29.66 16.04
C LEU A 219 7.98 30.99 16.64
N LEU A 220 8.87 31.72 17.32
CA LEU A 220 8.55 33.05 17.86
C LEU A 220 8.09 34.01 16.75
N LEU A 221 8.85 34.10 15.66
CA LEU A 221 8.56 34.99 14.54
C LEU A 221 7.25 34.62 13.81
N LYS A 222 6.97 33.32 13.68
CA LYS A 222 5.74 32.79 13.10
C LYS A 222 4.53 33.19 13.94
N GLU A 223 4.62 33.09 15.27
CA GLU A 223 3.55 33.51 16.20
C GLU A 223 3.35 35.04 16.25
N MET A 224 4.42 35.82 16.04
CA MET A 224 4.34 37.28 16.05
C MET A 224 3.69 37.86 14.79
N ALA A 225 3.81 37.19 13.64
CA ALA A 225 3.27 37.65 12.36
C ALA A 225 1.75 37.94 12.39
N THR A 226 1.29 38.83 11.49
CA THR A 226 -0.15 39.18 11.39
C THR A 226 -1.00 38.03 10.87
N THR A 227 -0.53 37.31 9.86
CA THR A 227 -1.10 36.04 9.38
C THR A 227 0.06 35.10 9.01
N ALA A 228 -0.23 33.83 8.73
CA ALA A 228 0.79 32.89 8.28
C ALA A 228 1.56 33.36 7.03
N GLN A 229 0.93 34.15 6.15
CA GLN A 229 1.56 34.69 4.93
C GLN A 229 2.58 35.79 5.22
N HIS A 230 2.46 36.46 6.36
CA HIS A 230 3.37 37.55 6.76
C HIS A 230 4.66 37.03 7.41
N HIS A 231 4.79 35.71 7.58
CA HIS A 231 5.98 35.08 8.12
C HIS A 231 6.80 34.42 7.00
N HIS A 232 8.10 34.70 7.00
CA HIS A 232 9.05 34.10 6.09
C HIS A 232 10.30 33.63 6.84
N PHE A 233 11.05 32.70 6.24
CA PHE A 233 12.34 32.27 6.74
C PHE A 233 13.31 31.99 5.60
N VAL A 234 14.61 32.04 5.89
CA VAL A 234 15.69 31.61 5.00
C VAL A 234 16.66 30.71 5.74
N LEU A 235 17.18 29.69 5.06
CA LEU A 235 18.28 28.86 5.55
C LEU A 235 19.60 29.44 5.01
N GLY A 236 20.39 30.03 5.90
CA GLY A 236 21.51 30.89 5.53
C GLY A 236 21.04 32.21 4.89
N ALA A 237 21.95 32.90 4.20
CA ALA A 237 21.74 34.28 3.77
C ALA A 237 21.53 34.48 2.25
N GLN A 238 21.51 33.43 1.44
CA GLN A 238 21.54 33.56 -0.03
C GLN A 238 20.22 34.03 -0.66
N ASP A 239 19.07 33.77 -0.04
CA ASP A 239 17.74 34.10 -0.59
C ASP A 239 17.06 35.30 0.07
N LEU A 240 17.74 35.98 0.99
CA LEU A 240 17.16 37.06 1.78
C LEU A 240 16.68 38.23 0.91
N SER A 241 17.42 38.60 -0.13
CA SER A 241 17.03 39.64 -1.09
C SER A 241 15.74 39.31 -1.84
N THR A 242 15.50 38.02 -2.11
CA THR A 242 14.29 37.55 -2.80
C THR A 242 13.05 37.74 -1.93
N ILE A 243 13.16 37.43 -0.63
CA ILE A 243 12.06 37.63 0.33
C ILE A 243 11.74 39.11 0.48
N TYR A 244 12.76 39.96 0.70
CA TYR A 244 12.55 41.40 0.78
C TYR A 244 11.90 41.95 -0.50
N SER A 245 12.33 41.50 -1.69
CA SER A 245 11.69 41.87 -2.96
C SER A 245 10.22 41.43 -3.03
N LYS A 246 9.89 40.21 -2.59
CA LYS A 246 8.50 39.71 -2.53
C LYS A 246 7.65 40.60 -1.61
N ILE A 247 8.14 40.92 -0.42
CA ILE A 247 7.44 41.77 0.55
C ILE A 247 7.19 43.17 -0.03
N VAL A 248 8.16 43.80 -0.71
CA VAL A 248 7.93 45.13 -1.35
C VAL A 248 6.79 45.08 -2.37
N HIS A 249 6.69 43.99 -3.15
CA HIS A 249 5.63 43.84 -4.15
C HIS A 249 4.25 43.57 -3.54
N GLU A 250 4.19 42.98 -2.35
CA GLU A 250 2.94 42.70 -1.62
C GLU A 250 2.47 43.88 -0.76
N ILE A 251 3.40 44.72 -0.31
CA ILE A 251 3.10 45.89 0.51
C ILE A 251 2.24 46.88 -0.30
N GLY A 252 1.01 47.12 0.19
CA GLY A 252 0.03 48.01 -0.44
C GLY A 252 -0.93 47.34 -1.42
N ILE A 253 -0.79 46.04 -1.68
CA ILE A 253 -1.77 45.23 -2.41
C ILE A 253 -2.60 44.45 -1.39
N ALA A 254 -3.92 44.66 -1.34
CA ALA A 254 -4.82 43.87 -0.51
C ALA A 254 -6.20 43.77 -1.17
N SER A 255 -6.81 42.60 -1.04
CA SER A 255 -8.16 42.29 -1.51
C SER A 255 -9.23 42.84 -0.57
N ALA A 256 -8.94 42.81 0.74
CA ALA A 256 -9.82 43.29 1.79
C ALA A 256 -9.04 43.71 3.04
N TYR A 257 -9.66 44.56 3.85
CA TYR A 257 -9.15 45.05 5.12
C TYR A 257 -10.14 44.76 6.27
N ASP A 258 -9.67 44.81 7.51
CA ASP A 258 -10.49 44.63 8.72
C ASP A 258 -11.41 43.40 8.65
N VAL A 259 -10.84 42.27 8.27
CA VAL A 259 -11.60 41.04 8.02
C VAL A 259 -11.90 40.36 9.35
N THR A 260 -13.18 40.14 9.62
CA THR A 260 -13.67 39.36 10.75
C THR A 260 -14.42 38.14 10.23
N LEU A 261 -13.85 36.95 10.44
CA LEU A 261 -14.52 35.67 10.18
C LEU A 261 -15.01 35.11 11.51
N THR A 262 -16.32 35.00 11.67
CA THR A 262 -16.94 34.36 12.83
C THR A 262 -17.53 33.03 12.41
N GLU A 263 -17.09 31.95 13.05
CA GLU A 263 -17.57 30.60 12.85
C GLU A 263 -18.27 30.12 14.11
N THR A 264 -19.58 29.90 14.01
CA THR A 264 -20.39 29.42 15.13
C THR A 264 -20.72 27.95 14.88
N VAL A 265 -20.06 27.05 15.61
CA VAL A 265 -20.30 25.61 15.52
C VAL A 265 -21.74 25.30 15.97
N SER A 266 -22.42 24.42 15.25
CA SER A 266 -23.83 24.14 15.53
C SER A 266 -24.00 23.46 16.90
N GLY A 267 -25.22 23.55 17.45
CA GLY A 267 -25.52 23.02 18.78
C GLY A 267 -25.30 21.52 18.93
N ASP A 268 -25.32 20.75 17.83
CA ASP A 268 -25.10 19.30 17.81
C ASP A 268 -23.64 18.89 17.99
N PHE A 269 -22.71 19.84 17.85
CA PHE A 269 -21.28 19.62 18.00
C PHE A 269 -20.67 20.53 19.07
N GLU A 270 -19.52 20.12 19.58
CA GLU A 270 -18.65 20.93 20.43
C GLU A 270 -17.27 21.07 19.79
N ILE A 271 -16.63 22.23 19.97
CA ILE A 271 -15.24 22.42 19.53
C ILE A 271 -14.33 21.54 20.40
N VAL A 272 -13.47 20.75 19.75
CA VAL A 272 -12.43 19.99 20.44
C VAL A 272 -11.40 20.97 20.99
N PRO A 273 -11.14 20.98 22.32
CA PRO A 273 -10.18 21.90 22.93
C PRO A 273 -8.82 21.86 22.24
N ASP A 274 -8.20 23.03 22.14
CA ASP A 274 -6.85 23.26 21.60
C ASP A 274 -6.65 22.91 20.12
N SER A 275 -7.65 22.33 19.44
CA SER A 275 -7.58 21.92 18.04
C SER A 275 -7.38 23.06 17.04
N TYR A 276 -7.42 24.30 17.49
CA TYR A 276 -7.31 25.53 16.70
C TYR A 276 -6.08 26.38 17.04
N GLN A 277 -5.23 25.96 17.99
CA GLN A 277 -4.12 26.79 18.50
C GLN A 277 -3.01 27.03 17.47
N HIS A 278 -2.86 26.15 16.47
CA HIS A 278 -1.84 26.32 15.42
C HIS A 278 -2.20 27.35 14.35
N ASN A 279 -3.45 27.85 14.34
CA ASN A 279 -3.91 28.82 13.35
C ASN A 279 -3.25 30.20 13.55
N ILE A 280 -2.97 30.90 12.44
CA ILE A 280 -2.36 32.24 12.47
C ILE A 280 -3.17 33.20 11.58
N PRO A 281 -3.88 34.18 12.17
CA PRO A 281 -4.00 34.44 13.61
C PRO A 281 -4.77 33.32 14.34
N GLN A 282 -4.51 33.17 15.63
CA GLN A 282 -5.32 32.29 16.48
C GLN A 282 -6.72 32.89 16.67
N PRO A 283 -7.79 32.08 16.62
CA PRO A 283 -9.13 32.59 16.87
C PRO A 283 -9.33 32.96 18.33
N GLN A 284 -10.15 33.97 18.56
CA GLN A 284 -10.79 34.17 19.86
C GLN A 284 -11.91 33.15 19.99
N VAL A 285 -11.89 32.35 21.06
CA VAL A 285 -12.89 31.31 21.29
C VAL A 285 -13.76 31.64 22.49
N SER A 286 -15.07 31.67 22.26
CA SER A 286 -16.08 31.92 23.30
C SER A 286 -17.24 30.95 23.12
N GLY A 287 -17.36 29.99 24.03
CA GLY A 287 -18.33 28.90 23.90
C GLY A 287 -18.08 28.07 22.64
N ASN A 288 -19.07 27.99 21.75
CA ASN A 288 -19.00 27.23 20.50
C ASN A 288 -18.68 28.10 19.27
N THR A 289 -18.08 29.28 19.50
CA THR A 289 -17.80 30.27 18.46
C THR A 289 -16.31 30.55 18.38
N LEU A 290 -15.74 30.45 17.18
CA LEU A 290 -14.38 30.87 16.85
C LEU A 290 -14.44 32.16 16.02
N THR A 291 -13.70 33.19 16.44
CA THR A 291 -13.62 34.47 15.72
C THR A 291 -12.19 34.78 15.33
N TRP A 292 -11.91 34.81 14.04
CA TRP A 292 -10.65 35.30 13.49
C TRP A 292 -10.78 36.77 13.08
N HIS A 293 -9.82 37.57 13.49
CA HIS A 293 -9.70 38.97 13.10
C HIS A 293 -8.31 39.21 12.51
N PHE A 294 -8.25 39.72 11.27
CA PHE A 294 -7.00 40.08 10.61
C PHE A 294 -7.15 41.36 9.79
N LEU A 295 -6.10 42.17 9.79
CA LEU A 295 -6.11 43.55 9.31
C LEU A 295 -6.16 43.66 7.78
N GLU A 296 -5.54 42.71 7.08
CA GLU A 296 -5.54 42.65 5.63
C GLU A 296 -5.58 41.22 5.10
N LEU A 297 -6.21 41.04 3.93
CA LEU A 297 -6.23 39.82 3.15
C LEU A 297 -5.58 40.09 1.78
N LYS A 298 -4.56 39.32 1.44
CA LYS A 298 -3.86 39.40 0.15
C LYS A 298 -4.62 38.62 -0.95
N ASP A 299 -3.92 38.11 -1.95
CA ASP A 299 -4.43 37.24 -3.02
C ASP A 299 -4.25 35.74 -2.71
N GLU A 300 -3.24 35.40 -1.91
CA GLU A 300 -3.06 34.06 -1.37
C GLU A 300 -4.18 33.70 -0.36
N ALA A 301 -4.60 32.44 -0.34
CA ALA A 301 -5.67 31.97 0.54
C ALA A 301 -5.16 31.70 1.97
N LEU A 302 -5.90 32.15 2.98
CA LEU A 302 -5.68 31.80 4.39
C LEU A 302 -6.48 30.56 4.74
N THR A 303 -5.85 29.59 5.40
CA THR A 303 -6.51 28.34 5.83
C THR A 303 -6.52 28.23 7.35
N PHE A 304 -7.68 27.94 7.91
CA PHE A 304 -7.88 27.70 9.34
C PHE A 304 -8.49 26.31 9.54
N THR A 305 -7.91 25.51 10.42
CA THR A 305 -8.43 24.19 10.77
C THR A 305 -8.75 24.08 12.26
N TYR A 306 -9.79 23.33 12.58
CA TYR A 306 -10.19 23.00 13.94
C TYR A 306 -11.01 21.72 13.92
N ARG A 307 -11.13 21.03 15.05
CA ARG A 307 -11.94 19.81 15.17
C ARG A 307 -13.22 20.10 15.93
N ILE A 308 -14.30 19.45 15.53
CA ILE A 308 -15.56 19.41 16.27
C ILE A 308 -15.93 17.96 16.58
N ARG A 309 -16.55 17.73 17.73
CA ARG A 309 -17.03 16.42 18.17
C ARG A 309 -18.55 16.43 18.25
N HIS A 310 -19.20 15.37 17.78
CA HIS A 310 -20.64 15.24 17.97
C HIS A 310 -20.95 15.05 19.46
N LYS A 311 -21.94 15.78 20.00
CA LYS A 311 -22.26 15.71 21.43
C LYS A 311 -22.94 14.40 21.79
N ASP A 312 -22.64 13.90 22.98
CA ASP A 312 -23.35 12.77 23.54
C ASP A 312 -24.85 13.07 23.67
N GLY A 313 -25.70 12.14 23.22
CA GLY A 313 -27.15 12.32 23.14
C GLY A 313 -27.65 13.35 22.11
N GLY A 314 -26.77 13.87 21.23
CA GLY A 314 -27.14 14.79 20.15
C GLY A 314 -28.01 14.15 19.06
N ALA A 315 -28.66 14.98 18.23
CA ALA A 315 -29.44 14.48 17.10
C ALA A 315 -28.55 13.71 16.11
N THR A 316 -29.13 12.80 15.32
CA THR A 316 -28.42 12.08 14.25
C THR A 316 -29.02 12.42 12.89
N GLY A 317 -28.32 12.06 11.81
CA GLY A 317 -28.67 12.40 10.43
C GLY A 317 -27.73 13.43 9.81
N MET A 318 -28.22 14.18 8.82
CA MET A 318 -27.42 15.20 8.11
C MET A 318 -27.41 16.52 8.89
N LEU A 319 -26.48 16.66 9.83
CA LEU A 319 -26.40 17.80 10.74
C LEU A 319 -25.51 18.90 10.15
N PRO A 320 -25.90 20.19 10.25
CA PRO A 320 -25.02 21.29 9.89
C PRO A 320 -23.86 21.38 10.87
N THR A 321 -22.66 21.65 10.36
CA THR A 321 -21.45 21.83 11.17
C THR A 321 -21.41 23.20 11.84
N SER A 322 -22.18 24.17 11.32
CA SER A 322 -22.26 25.53 11.84
C SER A 322 -23.65 26.14 11.73
N SER A 323 -23.92 27.11 12.59
CA SER A 323 -25.16 27.88 12.64
C SER A 323 -24.88 29.33 12.97
N GLY A 324 -25.03 30.24 12.00
CA GLY A 324 -24.84 31.67 12.22
C GLY A 324 -23.40 32.18 12.02
N SER A 325 -22.57 31.44 11.27
CA SER A 325 -21.27 31.94 10.81
C SER A 325 -21.42 33.16 9.90
N SER A 326 -20.50 34.11 10.00
CA SER A 326 -20.53 35.36 9.25
C SER A 326 -19.13 35.83 8.87
N LEU A 327 -19.05 36.59 7.78
CA LEU A 327 -17.84 37.27 7.32
C LEU A 327 -18.16 38.75 7.17
N THR A 328 -17.37 39.61 7.80
CA THR A 328 -17.38 41.06 7.56
C THR A 328 -16.00 41.54 7.18
N TYR A 329 -15.91 42.50 6.27
CA TYR A 329 -14.64 43.07 5.81
C TYR A 329 -14.87 44.47 5.23
N LYS A 330 -13.79 45.23 4.99
CA LYS A 330 -13.81 46.41 4.12
C LYS A 330 -13.16 46.06 2.79
N ASP A 331 -13.77 46.46 1.67
CA ASP A 331 -13.16 46.27 0.36
C ASP A 331 -11.92 47.16 0.18
N TYR A 332 -11.23 47.02 -0.96
CA TYR A 332 -10.03 47.80 -1.27
C TYR A 332 -10.22 49.33 -1.23
N ALA A 333 -11.47 49.80 -1.35
CA ALA A 333 -11.83 51.23 -1.27
C ALA A 333 -12.21 51.66 0.16
N GLY A 334 -12.14 50.75 1.13
CA GLY A 334 -12.49 50.97 2.53
C GLY A 334 -13.98 50.87 2.84
N ALA A 335 -14.82 50.46 1.88
CA ALA A 335 -16.26 50.34 2.09
C ALA A 335 -16.59 49.02 2.81
N PRO A 336 -17.45 49.04 3.86
CA PRO A 336 -17.82 47.82 4.58
C PRO A 336 -18.63 46.88 3.68
N ARG A 337 -18.30 45.59 3.76
CA ARG A 337 -18.87 44.47 3.03
C ARG A 337 -19.15 43.32 4.00
N THR A 338 -20.08 42.46 3.60
CA THR A 338 -20.37 41.20 4.29
C THR A 338 -20.27 40.07 3.28
N GLY A 339 -19.66 38.95 3.67
CA GLY A 339 -19.58 37.74 2.88
C GLY A 339 -20.41 36.60 3.49
N THR A 340 -20.57 35.52 2.73
CA THR A 340 -21.23 34.30 3.21
C THR A 340 -20.19 33.27 3.64
N VAL A 341 -20.47 32.57 4.74
CA VAL A 341 -19.69 31.41 5.17
C VAL A 341 -20.51 30.16 4.87
N PRO A 342 -20.03 29.22 4.03
CA PRO A 342 -20.80 28.03 3.67
C PRO A 342 -21.10 27.14 4.89
N VAL A 343 -22.30 26.56 4.92
CA VAL A 343 -22.65 25.54 5.91
C VAL A 343 -22.48 24.16 5.28
N VAL A 344 -21.50 23.40 5.77
CA VAL A 344 -21.29 22.00 5.40
C VAL A 344 -22.04 21.10 6.37
N ARG A 345 -22.54 19.95 5.89
CA ARG A 345 -23.24 18.96 6.70
C ARG A 345 -22.43 17.68 6.86
N VAL A 346 -22.47 17.10 8.05
CA VAL A 346 -21.87 15.80 8.36
C VAL A 346 -22.99 14.81 8.64
N LYS A 347 -22.86 13.59 8.11
CA LYS A 347 -23.78 12.50 8.42
C LYS A 347 -23.37 11.86 9.75
N VAL A 348 -24.21 11.98 10.76
CA VAL A 348 -23.99 11.33 12.07
C VAL A 348 -24.92 10.13 12.19
N SER A 349 -24.37 8.95 12.49
CA SER A 349 -25.13 7.71 12.66
C SER A 349 -24.83 7.07 14.02
N TYR A 350 -25.78 6.31 14.56
CA TYR A 350 -25.44 5.38 15.64
C TYR A 350 -24.68 4.18 15.07
N PRO A 351 -23.96 3.40 15.89
CA PRO A 351 -23.43 2.13 15.43
C PRO A 351 -24.56 1.14 15.09
N ALA A 352 -24.39 0.35 14.03
CA ALA A 352 -25.36 -0.67 13.64
C ALA A 352 -25.51 -1.74 14.73
N PRO A 353 -26.72 -2.33 14.91
CA PRO A 353 -26.91 -3.46 15.81
C PRO A 353 -26.08 -4.65 15.32
N VAL A 354 -25.63 -5.48 16.27
CA VAL A 354 -24.90 -6.72 15.99
C VAL A 354 -25.58 -7.84 16.76
N ILE A 355 -25.89 -8.96 16.10
CA ILE A 355 -26.36 -10.18 16.74
C ILE A 355 -25.17 -11.12 16.93
N GLU A 356 -24.91 -11.52 18.16
CA GLU A 356 -23.87 -12.47 18.53
C GLU A 356 -24.44 -13.88 18.71
N SER A 357 -25.64 -14.01 19.28
CA SER A 357 -26.33 -15.29 19.39
C SER A 357 -27.85 -15.15 19.42
N VAL A 358 -28.53 -16.24 19.07
CA VAL A 358 -29.99 -16.41 19.16
C VAL A 358 -30.25 -17.72 19.89
N GLU A 359 -30.95 -17.69 21.02
CA GLU A 359 -31.16 -18.87 21.87
C GLU A 359 -32.62 -18.99 22.33
N PRO A 360 -33.29 -20.13 22.05
CA PRO A 360 -32.90 -21.14 21.06
C PRO A 360 -32.91 -20.53 19.64
N ASP A 361 -32.12 -21.08 18.72
CA ASP A 361 -32.08 -20.69 17.30
C ASP A 361 -33.13 -21.42 16.44
N ASN A 362 -34.01 -22.19 17.08
CA ASN A 362 -35.07 -22.95 16.45
C ASN A 362 -36.31 -23.09 17.35
N GLY A 363 -37.46 -23.42 16.77
CA GLY A 363 -38.71 -23.63 17.52
C GLY A 363 -39.86 -24.16 16.66
N PRO A 364 -41.00 -24.55 17.26
CA PRO A 364 -42.10 -25.17 16.52
C PRO A 364 -42.83 -24.16 15.62
N VAL A 365 -43.41 -24.62 14.51
CA VAL A 365 -44.26 -23.80 13.62
C VAL A 365 -45.44 -23.15 14.36
N SER A 366 -45.89 -23.70 15.49
CA SER A 366 -46.90 -23.08 16.36
C SER A 366 -46.44 -21.76 17.00
N GLY A 367 -45.14 -21.46 17.00
CA GLY A 367 -44.54 -20.34 17.70
C GLY A 367 -44.75 -20.41 19.22
N GLY A 368 -44.56 -19.28 19.90
CA GLY A 368 -44.85 -19.10 21.32
C GLY A 368 -43.67 -19.34 22.26
N ASN A 369 -42.56 -19.88 21.78
CA ASN A 369 -41.34 -20.01 22.58
C ASN A 369 -40.62 -18.66 22.73
N ALA A 370 -40.01 -18.43 23.89
CA ALA A 370 -39.15 -17.28 24.13
C ALA A 370 -37.82 -17.47 23.38
N VAL A 371 -37.33 -16.40 22.76
CA VAL A 371 -36.08 -16.32 22.03
C VAL A 371 -35.29 -15.14 22.58
N VAL A 372 -34.07 -15.40 23.04
CA VAL A 372 -33.12 -14.41 23.55
C VAL A 372 -32.08 -14.15 22.47
N ILE A 373 -31.95 -12.89 22.07
CA ILE A 373 -30.99 -12.42 21.07
C ILE A 373 -29.93 -11.61 21.80
N ARG A 374 -28.71 -12.13 21.90
CA ARG A 374 -27.58 -11.42 22.51
C ARG A 374 -26.78 -10.69 21.44
N GLY A 375 -26.21 -9.55 21.79
CA GLY A 375 -25.51 -8.72 20.83
C GLY A 375 -24.99 -7.40 21.39
N ARG A 376 -24.79 -6.44 20.49
CA ARG A 376 -24.34 -5.08 20.81
C ARG A 376 -25.14 -4.05 20.02
N ASN A 377 -25.16 -2.81 20.51
CA ASN A 377 -25.78 -1.64 19.87
C ASN A 377 -27.28 -1.80 19.59
N PHE A 378 -27.99 -2.59 20.38
CA PHE A 378 -29.45 -2.62 20.31
C PHE A 378 -30.01 -1.33 20.92
N ARG A 379 -30.98 -0.72 20.25
CA ARG A 379 -31.54 0.57 20.68
C ARG A 379 -32.95 0.41 21.23
N PRO A 380 -33.37 1.23 22.21
CA PRO A 380 -34.73 1.21 22.71
C PRO A 380 -35.75 1.30 21.56
N GLY A 381 -36.73 0.39 21.55
CA GLY A 381 -37.73 0.31 20.47
C GLY A 381 -37.30 -0.51 19.24
N ALA A 382 -36.15 -1.20 19.30
CA ALA A 382 -35.79 -2.17 18.26
C ALA A 382 -36.90 -3.21 18.06
N THR A 383 -37.16 -3.54 16.79
CA THR A 383 -38.15 -4.54 16.39
C THR A 383 -37.45 -5.80 15.91
N VAL A 384 -38.09 -6.95 16.11
CA VAL A 384 -37.57 -8.24 15.62
C VAL A 384 -38.60 -8.86 14.69
N THR A 385 -38.12 -9.39 13.57
CA THR A 385 -38.93 -10.13 12.60
C THR A 385 -38.32 -11.51 12.36
N PHE A 386 -39.17 -12.51 12.15
CA PHE A 386 -38.84 -13.88 11.77
C PHE A 386 -39.40 -14.09 10.36
N GLY A 387 -38.58 -13.87 9.34
CA GLY A 387 -39.03 -13.75 7.96
C GLY A 387 -39.97 -12.55 7.80
N ASN A 388 -41.21 -12.80 7.40
CA ASN A 388 -42.25 -11.76 7.25
C ASN A 388 -43.12 -11.58 8.51
N TYR A 389 -42.81 -12.26 9.60
CA TYR A 389 -43.63 -12.27 10.82
C TYR A 389 -42.95 -11.45 11.91
N THR A 390 -43.60 -10.39 12.38
CA THR A 390 -43.08 -9.56 13.48
C THR A 390 -43.26 -10.26 14.82
N ALA A 391 -42.19 -10.31 15.61
CA ALA A 391 -42.21 -10.84 16.97
C ALA A 391 -42.96 -9.90 17.92
N ALA A 392 -43.70 -10.46 18.87
CA ALA A 392 -44.44 -9.67 19.85
C ALA A 392 -43.54 -9.27 21.05
N ASN A 393 -43.81 -8.08 21.60
CA ASN A 393 -43.29 -7.59 22.89
C ASN A 393 -41.76 -7.72 23.09
N PRO A 394 -40.91 -7.15 22.20
CA PRO A 394 -39.47 -7.16 22.43
C PRO A 394 -39.11 -6.40 23.71
N VAL A 395 -38.45 -7.07 24.64
CA VAL A 395 -37.77 -6.42 25.78
C VAL A 395 -36.33 -6.16 25.34
N VAL A 396 -35.97 -4.89 25.20
CA VAL A 396 -34.69 -4.47 24.59
C VAL A 396 -33.78 -3.81 25.62
N THR A 397 -32.56 -4.31 25.71
CA THR A 397 -31.40 -3.68 26.37
C THR A 397 -30.30 -3.47 25.32
N PRO A 398 -29.25 -2.67 25.58
CA PRO A 398 -28.17 -2.45 24.63
C PRO A 398 -27.45 -3.72 24.12
N THR A 399 -27.54 -4.82 24.87
CA THR A 399 -26.82 -6.07 24.58
C THR A 399 -27.71 -7.31 24.49
N GLU A 400 -29.02 -7.18 24.75
CA GLU A 400 -29.95 -8.32 24.74
C GLU A 400 -31.35 -7.88 24.32
N ILE A 401 -31.98 -8.66 23.44
CA ILE A 401 -33.40 -8.56 23.08
C ILE A 401 -34.08 -9.88 23.41
N THR A 402 -35.13 -9.86 24.24
CA THR A 402 -36.01 -11.02 24.45
C THR A 402 -37.31 -10.83 23.70
N VAL A 403 -37.70 -11.82 22.88
CA VAL A 403 -38.93 -11.83 22.08
C VAL A 403 -39.63 -13.18 22.14
N THR A 404 -40.92 -13.21 21.82
CA THR A 404 -41.65 -14.46 21.57
C THR A 404 -41.67 -14.75 20.06
N ALA A 405 -41.21 -15.95 19.66
CA ALA A 405 -41.24 -16.36 18.26
C ALA A 405 -42.70 -16.42 17.75
N PRO A 406 -43.03 -15.80 16.60
CA PRO A 406 -44.39 -15.82 16.07
C PRO A 406 -44.76 -17.20 15.52
N ALA A 407 -46.06 -17.49 15.47
CA ALA A 407 -46.59 -18.69 14.81
C ALA A 407 -46.47 -18.56 13.29
N VAL A 408 -46.06 -19.64 12.61
CA VAL A 408 -45.92 -19.73 11.15
C VAL A 408 -46.67 -20.96 10.60
N THR A 409 -46.83 -21.03 9.28
CA THR A 409 -47.60 -22.12 8.63
C THR A 409 -46.73 -23.22 8.00
N LYS A 410 -45.41 -23.02 7.97
CA LYS A 410 -44.46 -23.93 7.33
C LYS A 410 -43.18 -24.01 8.16
N ALA A 411 -42.64 -25.22 8.28
CA ALA A 411 -41.31 -25.46 8.81
C ALA A 411 -40.24 -25.01 7.81
N GLY A 412 -39.03 -24.73 8.32
CA GLY A 412 -37.87 -24.29 7.55
C GLY A 412 -37.17 -23.07 8.15
N ALA A 413 -35.98 -22.77 7.62
CA ALA A 413 -35.18 -21.62 8.03
C ALA A 413 -35.81 -20.30 7.56
N VAL A 414 -35.85 -19.32 8.45
CA VAL A 414 -36.24 -17.93 8.18
C VAL A 414 -35.14 -16.98 8.64
N THR A 415 -35.09 -15.79 8.05
CA THR A 415 -34.22 -14.72 8.52
C THR A 415 -34.81 -14.08 9.77
N LEU A 416 -34.11 -14.18 10.90
CA LEU A 416 -34.37 -13.35 12.06
C LEU A 416 -33.69 -11.99 11.85
N GLN A 417 -34.44 -10.90 11.89
CA GLN A 417 -33.90 -9.55 11.68
C GLN A 417 -34.27 -8.63 12.84
N VAL A 418 -33.24 -8.08 13.49
CA VAL A 418 -33.35 -6.95 14.43
C VAL A 418 -33.24 -5.66 13.63
N THR A 419 -34.20 -4.74 13.81
CA THR A 419 -34.17 -3.40 13.21
C THR A 419 -34.29 -2.37 14.33
N ASN A 420 -33.24 -1.56 14.50
CA ASN A 420 -33.25 -0.42 15.42
C ASN A 420 -34.18 0.69 14.90
N ASP A 421 -34.49 1.65 15.77
CA ASP A 421 -35.33 2.82 15.48
C ASP A 421 -34.77 3.68 14.32
N ASP A 422 -33.45 3.71 14.12
CA ASP A 422 -32.76 4.37 13.01
C ASP A 422 -32.69 3.56 11.71
N GLN A 423 -33.43 2.45 11.61
CA GLN A 423 -33.49 1.55 10.46
C GLN A 423 -32.23 0.73 10.21
N GLN A 424 -31.21 0.81 11.08
CA GLN A 424 -30.06 -0.08 10.99
C GLN A 424 -30.44 -1.50 11.43
N LYS A 425 -29.84 -2.50 10.78
CA LYS A 425 -30.31 -3.88 10.85
C LYS A 425 -29.20 -4.87 11.13
N ALA A 426 -29.54 -5.91 11.87
CA ALA A 426 -28.74 -7.11 12.04
C ALA A 426 -29.60 -8.32 11.67
N ALA A 427 -28.99 -9.36 11.11
CA ALA A 427 -29.69 -10.57 10.71
C ALA A 427 -29.00 -11.81 11.28
N ALA A 428 -29.82 -12.80 11.64
CA ALA A 428 -29.44 -14.14 12.02
C ALA A 428 -30.40 -15.15 11.36
N THR A 429 -30.14 -16.44 11.52
CA THR A 429 -31.04 -17.50 11.04
C THR A 429 -31.83 -18.06 12.21
N TYR A 430 -33.11 -18.34 12.00
CA TYR A 430 -33.96 -19.07 12.94
C TYR A 430 -34.74 -20.16 12.21
N THR A 431 -34.80 -21.38 12.73
CA THR A 431 -35.42 -22.52 12.03
C THR A 431 -36.71 -22.97 12.70
N TYR A 432 -37.80 -23.00 11.92
CA TYR A 432 -39.06 -23.57 12.39
C TYR A 432 -39.14 -25.08 12.11
N TRP A 433 -39.62 -25.88 13.07
CA TRP A 433 -39.81 -27.33 12.93
C TRP A 433 -41.26 -27.77 13.18
N VAL A 434 -41.61 -28.98 12.73
CA VAL A 434 -42.92 -29.61 12.96
C VAL A 434 -42.74 -31.12 13.10
N GLU A 435 -43.38 -31.73 14.10
CA GLU A 435 -43.28 -33.18 14.32
C GLU A 435 -43.97 -33.99 13.19
N PRO A 436 -43.40 -35.14 12.78
CA PRO A 436 -44.06 -36.05 11.85
C PRO A 436 -45.30 -36.71 12.49
N GLU A 437 -46.30 -37.05 11.69
CA GLU A 437 -47.49 -37.82 12.10
C GLU A 437 -47.54 -39.15 11.35
N LEU A 438 -47.77 -40.28 12.04
CA LEU A 438 -47.98 -41.60 11.42
C LEU A 438 -49.44 -42.00 11.46
N GLN A 439 -49.98 -42.46 10.32
CA GLN A 439 -51.38 -42.88 10.20
C GLN A 439 -51.53 -44.37 9.89
N SER A 440 -50.82 -44.92 8.90
CA SER A 440 -50.97 -46.33 8.50
C SER A 440 -49.83 -46.85 7.63
N LEU A 441 -49.72 -48.18 7.52
CA LEU A 441 -48.82 -48.88 6.59
C LEU A 441 -49.60 -49.88 5.71
N THR A 442 -49.15 -50.12 4.48
CA THR A 442 -49.76 -51.12 3.58
C THR A 442 -48.72 -51.79 2.68
N PRO A 443 -48.63 -53.14 2.66
CA PRO A 443 -49.28 -54.10 3.56
C PRO A 443 -48.77 -53.98 5.00
N ALA A 444 -49.53 -54.49 5.97
CA ALA A 444 -49.20 -54.44 7.41
C ALA A 444 -48.59 -55.75 7.95
N GLU A 445 -48.28 -56.71 7.07
CA GLU A 445 -47.67 -58.00 7.43
C GLU A 445 -46.74 -58.52 6.31
N GLY A 446 -45.79 -59.39 6.66
CA GLY A 446 -44.80 -59.96 5.75
C GLY A 446 -43.96 -61.09 6.34
N PRO A 447 -43.14 -61.80 5.55
CA PRO A 447 -42.35 -62.95 6.04
C PRO A 447 -41.24 -62.53 7.00
N LEU A 448 -40.88 -63.42 7.94
CA LEU A 448 -39.83 -63.22 8.94
C LEU A 448 -38.47 -62.89 8.32
N THR A 449 -38.23 -63.33 7.09
CA THR A 449 -37.02 -62.99 6.32
C THR A 449 -36.93 -61.51 5.90
N GLY A 450 -37.99 -60.72 6.08
CA GLY A 450 -38.07 -59.34 5.60
C GLY A 450 -38.28 -59.26 4.08
N GLY A 451 -38.07 -58.07 3.51
CA GLY A 451 -38.16 -57.80 2.08
C GLY A 451 -39.53 -57.33 1.59
N THR A 452 -40.49 -57.06 2.49
CA THR A 452 -41.81 -56.53 2.11
C THR A 452 -41.72 -55.05 1.81
N ALA A 453 -42.12 -54.64 0.61
CA ALA A 453 -42.28 -53.23 0.28
C ALA A 453 -43.58 -52.69 0.88
N VAL A 454 -43.48 -51.70 1.77
CA VAL A 454 -44.61 -51.08 2.46
C VAL A 454 -44.70 -49.59 2.18
N ARG A 455 -45.92 -49.10 1.95
CA ARG A 455 -46.27 -47.67 1.87
C ARG A 455 -46.70 -47.17 3.23
N ILE A 456 -46.02 -46.17 3.77
CA ILE A 456 -46.33 -45.51 5.04
C ILE A 456 -47.04 -44.19 4.75
N LYS A 457 -48.19 -43.96 5.37
CA LYS A 457 -48.99 -42.74 5.24
C LYS A 457 -48.98 -41.94 6.53
N GLY A 458 -48.93 -40.62 6.41
CA GLY A 458 -48.82 -39.70 7.54
C GLY A 458 -48.90 -38.23 7.15
N ARG A 459 -48.31 -37.35 7.96
CA ARG A 459 -48.11 -35.92 7.68
C ARG A 459 -46.73 -35.46 8.14
N HIS A 460 -46.26 -34.38 7.53
CA HIS A 460 -44.98 -33.72 7.85
C HIS A 460 -43.75 -34.63 7.76
N PHE A 461 -43.76 -35.62 6.87
CA PHE A 461 -42.53 -36.35 6.55
C PHE A 461 -41.53 -35.43 5.83
N ALA A 462 -40.26 -35.60 6.15
CA ALA A 462 -39.16 -34.89 5.53
C ALA A 462 -38.32 -35.83 4.66
N ASN A 463 -37.67 -35.26 3.64
CA ASN A 463 -36.73 -36.00 2.81
C ASN A 463 -35.52 -36.42 3.66
N GLY A 464 -35.19 -37.71 3.67
CA GLY A 464 -34.18 -38.29 4.56
C GLY A 464 -34.76 -38.88 5.86
N ALA A 465 -36.09 -38.90 6.02
CA ALA A 465 -36.71 -39.58 7.15
C ALA A 465 -36.28 -41.06 7.24
N GLN A 466 -36.02 -41.53 8.45
CA GLN A 466 -35.70 -42.92 8.74
C GLN A 466 -36.93 -43.66 9.26
N VAL A 467 -37.04 -44.94 8.92
CA VAL A 467 -38.13 -45.83 9.36
C VAL A 467 -37.52 -47.02 10.09
N ARG A 468 -38.03 -47.34 11.27
CA ARG A 468 -37.66 -48.55 12.03
C ARG A 468 -38.88 -49.43 12.24
N PHE A 469 -38.69 -50.74 12.14
CA PHE A 469 -39.67 -51.79 12.45
C PHE A 469 -39.19 -52.52 13.71
N GLY A 470 -39.83 -52.23 14.84
CA GLY A 470 -39.28 -52.49 16.17
C GLY A 470 -37.98 -51.71 16.35
N ASP A 471 -36.92 -52.40 16.76
CA ASP A 471 -35.60 -51.80 16.91
C ASP A 471 -34.76 -51.80 15.61
N VAL A 472 -35.23 -52.43 14.54
CA VAL A 472 -34.44 -52.66 13.34
C VAL A 472 -34.76 -51.61 12.27
N PRO A 473 -33.78 -50.86 11.76
CA PRO A 473 -34.00 -49.89 10.68
C PRO A 473 -34.35 -50.59 9.36
N ALA A 474 -35.23 -49.97 8.58
CA ALA A 474 -35.51 -50.38 7.21
C ALA A 474 -34.26 -50.19 6.34
N ALA A 475 -33.93 -51.19 5.51
CA ALA A 475 -32.75 -51.14 4.65
C ALA A 475 -32.87 -50.08 3.54
N GLN A 476 -34.10 -49.72 3.18
CA GLN A 476 -34.40 -48.69 2.20
C GLN A 476 -35.64 -47.93 2.64
N VAL A 477 -35.54 -46.60 2.64
CA VAL A 477 -36.65 -45.66 2.81
C VAL A 477 -36.59 -44.68 1.64
N THR A 478 -37.71 -44.49 0.97
CA THR A 478 -37.87 -43.56 -0.14
C THR A 478 -38.90 -42.51 0.26
N TYR A 479 -38.47 -41.27 0.31
CA TYR A 479 -39.37 -40.13 0.48
C TYR A 479 -40.15 -39.88 -0.80
N ILE A 480 -41.49 -39.85 -0.73
CA ILE A 480 -42.34 -39.49 -1.87
C ILE A 480 -42.79 -38.05 -1.73
N ASP A 481 -43.45 -37.76 -0.62
CA ASP A 481 -43.93 -36.42 -0.27
C ASP A 481 -44.15 -36.34 1.25
N ALA A 482 -44.59 -35.18 1.73
CA ALA A 482 -44.82 -34.94 3.16
C ALA A 482 -45.92 -35.82 3.78
N TYR A 483 -46.60 -36.65 2.99
CA TYR A 483 -47.68 -37.54 3.43
C TYR A 483 -47.37 -39.03 3.21
N ASN A 484 -46.33 -39.36 2.44
CA ASN A 484 -46.05 -40.74 2.02
C ASN A 484 -44.55 -41.07 2.04
N LEU A 485 -44.21 -42.22 2.63
CA LEU A 485 -42.90 -42.88 2.50
C LEU A 485 -43.09 -44.29 1.92
N ASP A 486 -42.13 -44.77 1.14
CA ASP A 486 -41.99 -46.20 0.83
C ASP A 486 -40.81 -46.77 1.64
N ALA A 487 -40.97 -47.95 2.23
CA ALA A 487 -39.91 -48.63 2.98
C ALA A 487 -39.87 -50.12 2.67
N ILE A 488 -38.70 -50.74 2.78
CA ILE A 488 -38.56 -52.21 2.73
C ILE A 488 -38.34 -52.74 4.14
N THR A 489 -39.18 -53.69 4.55
CA THR A 489 -39.10 -54.30 5.88
C THR A 489 -37.79 -55.08 6.05
N PRO A 490 -37.07 -54.91 7.16
CA PRO A 490 -35.88 -55.71 7.44
C PRO A 490 -36.26 -57.15 7.85
N PRO A 491 -35.29 -58.08 7.97
CA PRO A 491 -35.54 -59.36 8.62
C PRO A 491 -36.00 -59.17 10.08
N GLY A 492 -37.10 -59.82 10.45
CA GLY A 492 -37.59 -59.85 11.83
C GLY A 492 -36.81 -60.86 12.67
N THR A 493 -36.66 -60.59 13.97
CA THR A 493 -35.98 -61.49 14.91
C THR A 493 -36.88 -62.63 15.42
N ALA A 494 -38.20 -62.43 15.35
CA ALA A 494 -39.22 -63.44 15.65
C ALA A 494 -40.52 -63.13 14.89
N ALA A 495 -41.36 -64.15 14.67
CA ALA A 495 -42.70 -63.95 14.12
C ALA A 495 -43.61 -63.25 15.15
N GLY A 496 -44.42 -62.29 14.71
CA GLY A 496 -45.27 -61.46 15.59
C GLY A 496 -45.30 -59.96 15.22
N PRO A 497 -46.11 -59.15 15.92
CA PRO A 497 -46.25 -57.70 15.68
C PRO A 497 -45.04 -56.90 16.19
N VAL A 498 -44.75 -55.78 15.52
CA VAL A 498 -43.71 -54.80 15.86
C VAL A 498 -44.21 -53.36 15.66
N SER A 499 -43.75 -52.43 16.51
CA SER A 499 -44.00 -50.99 16.34
C SER A 499 -43.28 -50.43 15.11
N VAL A 500 -43.78 -49.34 14.54
CA VAL A 500 -43.11 -48.61 13.45
C VAL A 500 -42.82 -47.19 13.89
N THR A 501 -41.56 -46.77 13.84
CA THR A 501 -41.13 -45.42 14.17
C THR A 501 -40.65 -44.72 12.90
N VAL A 502 -41.09 -43.47 12.70
CA VAL A 502 -40.55 -42.57 11.67
C VAL A 502 -39.89 -41.38 12.34
N GLU A 503 -38.64 -41.13 11.98
CA GLU A 503 -37.84 -40.03 12.48
C GLU A 503 -37.43 -39.16 11.30
N ASN A 504 -37.77 -37.87 11.36
CA ASN A 504 -37.30 -36.91 10.37
C ASN A 504 -35.82 -36.55 10.63
N PRO A 505 -35.08 -36.04 9.64
CA PRO A 505 -33.67 -35.65 9.80
C PRO A 505 -33.41 -34.57 10.85
N ASP A 506 -34.45 -33.85 11.29
CA ASP A 506 -34.39 -32.87 12.37
C ASP A 506 -34.50 -33.51 13.77
N GLY A 507 -34.45 -34.84 13.86
CA GLY A 507 -34.48 -35.62 15.10
C GLY A 507 -35.88 -35.80 15.71
N HIS A 508 -36.92 -35.20 15.12
CA HIS A 508 -38.29 -35.35 15.62
C HIS A 508 -38.92 -36.62 15.06
N SER A 509 -39.55 -37.41 15.93
CA SER A 509 -40.07 -38.73 15.58
C SER A 509 -41.49 -38.98 16.05
N THR A 510 -42.14 -39.95 15.41
CA THR A 510 -43.47 -40.45 15.76
C THR A 510 -43.48 -41.97 15.66
N THR A 511 -44.25 -42.64 16.53
CA THR A 511 -44.31 -44.11 16.59
C THR A 511 -45.75 -44.59 16.53
N LEU A 512 -45.99 -45.54 15.62
CA LEU A 512 -47.22 -46.33 15.56
C LEU A 512 -46.96 -47.70 16.22
N ALA A 513 -47.57 -47.94 17.37
CA ALA A 513 -47.48 -49.24 18.04
C ALA A 513 -48.13 -50.35 17.19
N ASP A 514 -47.53 -51.55 17.19
CA ASP A 514 -47.99 -52.74 16.44
C ASP A 514 -48.28 -52.47 14.94
N GLY A 515 -47.49 -51.58 14.32
CA GLY A 515 -47.70 -51.14 12.94
C GLY A 515 -47.38 -52.16 11.85
N PHE A 516 -46.66 -53.26 12.14
CA PHE A 516 -46.33 -54.32 11.17
C PHE A 516 -46.20 -55.72 11.83
N THR A 517 -46.49 -56.83 11.13
CA THR A 517 -46.41 -58.23 11.66
C THR A 517 -45.56 -59.18 10.80
N TYR A 518 -44.64 -59.94 11.41
CA TYR A 518 -43.80 -60.97 10.73
C TYR A 518 -44.39 -62.40 10.79
N LEU A 519 -44.32 -63.16 9.68
CA LEU A 519 -44.85 -64.55 9.47
C LEU A 519 -43.73 -65.64 9.35
N PRO A 520 -43.92 -66.92 9.76
CA PRO A 520 -42.87 -67.99 9.81
C PRO A 520 -42.42 -68.64 8.45
N LEU A 521 -41.24 -69.31 8.41
CA LEU A 521 -40.60 -70.01 7.23
C LEU A 521 -41.01 -71.51 7.04
N ASP A 522 -41.00 -72.04 5.80
CA ASP A 522 -41.45 -73.40 5.38
C ASP A 522 -40.29 -74.33 4.89
N ALA A 523 -40.34 -75.65 5.14
CA ALA A 523 -39.18 -76.58 5.19
C ALA A 523 -38.96 -77.52 3.96
N THR A 524 -39.58 -77.27 2.80
CA THR A 524 -39.53 -78.15 1.62
C THR A 524 -38.79 -77.58 0.39
N GLN A 525 -38.15 -76.42 0.53
CA GLN A 525 -37.52 -75.67 -0.56
C GLN A 525 -36.28 -76.36 -1.18
N PRO A 526 -36.07 -76.30 -2.52
CA PRO A 526 -34.83 -76.75 -3.15
C PRO A 526 -33.63 -75.85 -2.80
N GLU A 527 -32.41 -76.38 -2.93
CA GLU A 527 -31.13 -75.70 -2.65
C GLU A 527 -30.13 -75.99 -3.77
N ILE A 528 -29.33 -75.01 -4.21
CA ILE A 528 -28.17 -75.21 -5.12
C ILE A 528 -26.89 -75.12 -4.29
N THR A 529 -26.05 -76.15 -4.35
CA THR A 529 -24.76 -76.21 -3.65
C THR A 529 -23.56 -75.96 -4.56
N ALA A 530 -23.63 -76.29 -5.87
CA ALA A 530 -22.55 -76.01 -6.83
C ALA A 530 -23.01 -75.94 -8.29
N ILE A 531 -22.23 -75.28 -9.15
CA ILE A 531 -22.42 -75.20 -10.61
C ILE A 531 -21.07 -75.41 -11.32
N THR A 532 -20.94 -76.42 -12.18
CA THR A 532 -19.66 -76.84 -12.79
C THR A 532 -19.77 -77.07 -14.32
N PRO A 533 -18.94 -76.40 -15.15
CA PRO A 533 -18.06 -75.29 -14.78
C PRO A 533 -18.87 -74.06 -14.33
N PRO A 534 -18.31 -73.16 -13.51
CA PRO A 534 -19.02 -71.96 -13.04
C PRO A 534 -19.05 -70.80 -14.07
N SER A 535 -18.42 -70.97 -15.23
CA SER A 535 -18.36 -69.97 -16.30
C SER A 535 -18.30 -70.60 -17.72
N GLY A 536 -18.62 -69.80 -18.74
CA GLY A 536 -18.62 -70.20 -20.16
C GLY A 536 -18.91 -69.03 -21.11
N SER A 537 -18.99 -69.25 -22.43
CA SER A 537 -19.16 -68.18 -23.41
C SER A 537 -20.54 -67.53 -23.32
N MET A 538 -20.62 -66.21 -23.46
CA MET A 538 -21.90 -65.49 -23.57
C MET A 538 -22.78 -65.95 -24.74
N TYR A 539 -22.23 -66.68 -25.72
CA TYR A 539 -23.00 -67.24 -26.82
C TYR A 539 -23.76 -68.52 -26.46
N GLY A 540 -23.49 -69.11 -25.29
CA GLY A 540 -24.15 -70.31 -24.77
C GLY A 540 -23.82 -71.59 -25.56
N GLY A 541 -24.42 -72.70 -25.13
CA GLY A 541 -24.25 -74.02 -25.73
C GLY A 541 -23.34 -74.97 -24.96
N GLU A 542 -22.73 -74.51 -23.86
CA GLU A 542 -21.94 -75.35 -22.96
C GLU A 542 -22.81 -76.26 -22.09
N THR A 543 -22.30 -77.45 -21.76
CA THR A 543 -22.93 -78.34 -20.77
C THR A 543 -22.44 -77.99 -19.37
N VAL A 544 -23.37 -77.74 -18.47
CA VAL A 544 -23.16 -77.36 -17.06
C VAL A 544 -23.89 -78.34 -16.14
N VAL A 545 -23.28 -78.68 -15.01
CA VAL A 545 -23.86 -79.52 -13.95
C VAL A 545 -24.18 -78.65 -12.74
N ILE A 546 -25.41 -78.73 -12.24
CA ILE A 546 -25.89 -78.06 -11.02
C ILE A 546 -26.10 -79.13 -9.94
N GLU A 547 -25.43 -78.97 -8.80
CA GLU A 547 -25.56 -79.83 -7.62
C GLU A 547 -26.37 -79.11 -6.52
N GLY A 548 -27.07 -79.86 -5.66
CA GLY A 548 -27.97 -79.26 -4.68
C GLY A 548 -28.74 -80.24 -3.78
N ARG A 549 -29.93 -79.84 -3.33
CA ARG A 549 -30.87 -80.68 -2.55
C ARG A 549 -32.31 -80.41 -2.96
N ASN A 550 -33.16 -81.41 -2.74
CA ASN A 550 -34.60 -81.39 -2.98
C ASN A 550 -35.01 -80.96 -4.40
N PHE A 551 -34.20 -81.24 -5.42
CA PHE A 551 -34.62 -81.09 -6.81
C PHE A 551 -35.70 -82.11 -7.14
N ALA A 552 -36.84 -81.64 -7.63
CA ALA A 552 -37.95 -82.49 -8.02
C ALA A 552 -37.84 -82.84 -9.50
N ASP A 553 -38.34 -84.02 -9.86
CA ASP A 553 -38.48 -84.38 -11.27
C ASP A 553 -39.36 -83.35 -12.00
N GLY A 554 -38.95 -82.94 -13.19
CA GLY A 554 -39.58 -81.83 -13.93
C GLY A 554 -39.16 -80.42 -13.49
N ALA A 555 -38.11 -80.26 -12.66
CA ALA A 555 -37.55 -78.95 -12.37
C ALA A 555 -37.08 -78.22 -13.64
N THR A 556 -37.29 -76.90 -13.68
CA THR A 556 -36.84 -76.03 -14.77
C THR A 556 -35.64 -75.21 -14.34
N VAL A 557 -34.76 -74.87 -15.29
CA VAL A 557 -33.56 -74.05 -15.03
C VAL A 557 -33.55 -72.84 -15.94
N THR A 558 -33.31 -71.66 -15.36
CA THR A 558 -33.08 -70.41 -16.11
C THR A 558 -31.72 -69.81 -15.75
N PHE A 559 -31.09 -69.15 -16.72
CA PHE A 559 -29.86 -68.37 -16.55
C PHE A 559 -30.19 -66.91 -16.88
N GLY A 560 -30.15 -66.01 -15.89
CA GLY A 560 -30.55 -64.62 -16.04
C GLY A 560 -31.99 -64.47 -16.55
N GLY A 561 -32.88 -65.37 -16.12
CA GLY A 561 -34.27 -65.45 -16.58
C GLY A 561 -34.47 -66.10 -17.96
N THR A 562 -33.42 -66.43 -18.70
CA THR A 562 -33.53 -67.15 -19.98
C THR A 562 -33.58 -68.66 -19.74
N PRO A 563 -34.63 -69.38 -20.21
CA PRO A 563 -34.70 -70.83 -20.04
C PRO A 563 -33.53 -71.53 -20.70
N ALA A 564 -32.95 -72.51 -20.00
CA ALA A 564 -31.95 -73.37 -20.60
C ALA A 564 -32.55 -74.26 -21.69
N ALA A 565 -31.82 -74.46 -22.79
CA ALA A 565 -32.31 -75.18 -23.96
C ALA A 565 -32.56 -76.67 -23.70
N LYS A 566 -31.84 -77.26 -22.73
CA LYS A 566 -31.99 -78.65 -22.30
C LYS A 566 -31.72 -78.75 -20.80
N VAL A 567 -32.65 -79.32 -20.05
CA VAL A 567 -32.54 -79.60 -18.61
C VAL A 567 -32.78 -81.08 -18.39
N THR A 568 -31.94 -81.73 -17.59
CA THR A 568 -32.08 -83.14 -17.20
C THR A 568 -31.83 -83.25 -15.70
N VAL A 569 -32.88 -83.53 -14.92
CA VAL A 569 -32.76 -83.82 -13.49
C VAL A 569 -32.33 -85.28 -13.37
N GLU A 570 -31.13 -85.53 -12.85
CA GLU A 570 -30.62 -86.89 -12.70
C GLU A 570 -30.96 -87.50 -11.33
N SER A 571 -31.06 -86.66 -10.30
CA SER A 571 -31.40 -87.03 -8.92
C SER A 571 -31.85 -85.78 -8.14
N SER A 572 -32.32 -85.97 -6.91
CA SER A 572 -32.77 -84.87 -6.04
C SER A 572 -31.66 -83.90 -5.62
N ASP A 573 -30.43 -84.15 -6.02
CA ASP A 573 -29.23 -83.36 -5.74
C ASP A 573 -28.41 -83.03 -7.00
N ARG A 574 -28.87 -83.38 -8.22
CA ARG A 574 -28.10 -83.17 -9.46
C ARG A 574 -28.96 -82.88 -10.70
N ILE A 575 -28.62 -81.81 -11.43
CA ILE A 575 -29.23 -81.40 -12.71
C ILE A 575 -28.11 -81.17 -13.74
N VAL A 576 -28.28 -81.66 -14.97
CA VAL A 576 -27.43 -81.37 -16.12
C VAL A 576 -28.18 -80.46 -17.08
N VAL A 577 -27.55 -79.36 -17.50
CA VAL A 577 -28.18 -78.30 -18.28
C VAL A 577 -27.28 -77.80 -19.41
N THR A 578 -27.87 -77.32 -20.52
CA THR A 578 -27.14 -76.59 -21.57
C THR A 578 -27.40 -75.08 -21.45
N THR A 579 -26.34 -74.29 -21.33
CA THR A 579 -26.41 -72.83 -21.15
C THR A 579 -27.09 -72.16 -22.35
N PRO A 580 -28.06 -71.24 -22.14
CA PRO A 580 -28.59 -70.42 -23.21
C PRO A 580 -27.60 -69.33 -23.64
N ALA A 581 -27.82 -68.72 -24.80
CA ALA A 581 -27.10 -67.50 -25.15
C ALA A 581 -27.53 -66.35 -24.23
N ALA A 582 -26.57 -65.54 -23.78
CA ALA A 582 -26.81 -64.33 -23.01
C ALA A 582 -26.70 -63.09 -23.90
N SER A 583 -27.48 -62.06 -23.56
CA SER A 583 -27.46 -60.77 -24.25
C SER A 583 -26.19 -59.95 -23.97
N ALA A 584 -25.49 -60.25 -22.87
CA ALA A 584 -24.25 -59.60 -22.46
C ALA A 584 -23.36 -60.57 -21.66
N GLY A 585 -22.06 -60.29 -21.58
CA GLY A 585 -21.17 -60.94 -20.61
C GLY A 585 -21.46 -60.47 -19.19
N GLY A 586 -21.10 -61.28 -18.20
CA GLY A 586 -21.31 -61.01 -16.79
C GLY A 586 -21.94 -62.19 -16.04
N THR A 587 -21.99 -62.06 -14.72
CA THR A 587 -22.61 -63.06 -13.85
C THR A 587 -24.12 -62.97 -13.93
N VAL A 588 -24.77 -64.11 -14.19
CA VAL A 588 -26.23 -64.25 -14.19
C VAL A 588 -26.66 -65.16 -13.04
N GLU A 589 -27.87 -64.90 -12.53
CA GLU A 589 -28.52 -65.78 -11.57
C GLU A 589 -28.98 -67.06 -12.27
N VAL A 590 -28.73 -68.20 -11.64
CA VAL A 590 -29.24 -69.51 -12.06
C VAL A 590 -30.38 -69.88 -11.14
N VAL A 591 -31.60 -70.02 -11.67
CA VAL A 591 -32.78 -70.40 -10.89
C VAL A 591 -33.21 -71.80 -11.26
N VAL A 592 -33.25 -72.70 -10.26
CA VAL A 592 -33.88 -74.02 -10.36
C VAL A 592 -35.26 -73.93 -9.72
N THR A 593 -36.32 -74.18 -10.50
CA THR A 593 -37.72 -74.14 -10.00
C THR A 593 -38.34 -75.51 -10.10
N ASN A 594 -38.74 -76.07 -8.95
CA ASN A 594 -39.48 -77.32 -8.85
C ASN A 594 -40.94 -77.15 -9.34
N PRO A 595 -41.64 -78.23 -9.74
CA PRO A 595 -43.04 -78.14 -10.21
C PRO A 595 -44.03 -77.58 -9.19
N ASN A 596 -43.71 -77.65 -7.89
CA ASN A 596 -44.53 -77.08 -6.81
C ASN A 596 -44.33 -75.56 -6.65
N GLY A 597 -43.51 -74.91 -7.48
CA GLY A 597 -43.24 -73.47 -7.47
C GLY A 597 -42.13 -73.04 -6.52
N GLN A 598 -41.56 -73.96 -5.74
CA GLN A 598 -40.40 -73.65 -4.91
C GLN A 598 -39.14 -73.60 -5.76
N TYR A 599 -38.21 -72.72 -5.39
CA TYR A 599 -37.02 -72.45 -6.18
C TYR A 599 -35.78 -72.27 -5.32
N ALA A 600 -34.63 -72.48 -5.98
CA ALA A 600 -33.29 -72.30 -5.46
C ALA A 600 -32.50 -71.42 -6.44
N THR A 601 -31.57 -70.62 -5.93
CA THR A 601 -30.75 -69.72 -6.74
C THR A 601 -29.26 -70.01 -6.61
N GLY A 602 -28.53 -69.78 -7.70
CA GLY A 602 -27.08 -69.94 -7.83
C GLY A 602 -26.53 -68.90 -8.82
N SER A 603 -25.26 -69.00 -9.21
CA SER A 603 -24.64 -68.02 -10.13
C SER A 603 -23.76 -68.66 -11.19
N TYR A 604 -23.75 -68.08 -12.39
CA TYR A 604 -22.95 -68.52 -13.53
C TYR A 604 -22.39 -67.32 -14.30
N LEU A 605 -21.12 -67.36 -14.70
CA LEU A 605 -20.44 -66.25 -15.38
C LEU A 605 -20.35 -66.47 -16.90
N TYR A 606 -21.01 -65.61 -17.68
CA TYR A 606 -20.84 -65.52 -19.13
C TYR A 606 -19.62 -64.66 -19.48
N MET A 607 -18.66 -65.24 -20.20
CA MET A 607 -17.44 -64.60 -20.67
C MET A 607 -17.60 -64.10 -22.12
N VAL A 608 -17.14 -62.88 -22.39
CA VAL A 608 -17.03 -62.34 -23.75
C VAL A 608 -15.66 -62.72 -24.31
N PRO A 609 -15.55 -63.30 -25.51
CA PRO A 609 -14.23 -63.60 -26.09
C PRO A 609 -13.50 -62.33 -26.56
N ALA A 610 -12.16 -62.35 -26.47
CA ALA A 610 -11.29 -61.26 -26.93
C ALA A 610 -11.47 -60.97 -28.44
N PRO A 611 -11.25 -59.70 -28.87
CA PRO A 611 -11.26 -59.37 -30.29
C PRO A 611 -10.10 -60.03 -31.04
N THR A 612 -10.22 -60.14 -32.36
CA THR A 612 -9.10 -60.47 -33.25
C THR A 612 -9.05 -59.48 -34.41
N ILE A 613 -7.86 -59.10 -34.88
CA ILE A 613 -7.69 -58.33 -36.13
C ILE A 613 -7.10 -59.26 -37.19
N THR A 614 -7.83 -59.47 -38.27
CA THR A 614 -7.44 -60.34 -39.39
C THR A 614 -6.85 -59.57 -40.55
N ASN A 615 -7.31 -58.34 -40.81
CA ASN A 615 -6.83 -57.52 -41.93
C ASN A 615 -6.96 -56.02 -41.64
N VAL A 616 -6.02 -55.24 -42.19
CA VAL A 616 -6.02 -53.77 -42.19
C VAL A 616 -5.72 -53.34 -43.62
N SER A 617 -6.64 -52.59 -44.26
CA SER A 617 -6.52 -52.23 -45.69
C SER A 617 -7.00 -50.81 -45.98
N PRO A 618 -6.20 -49.95 -46.65
CA PRO A 618 -4.83 -50.20 -47.11
C PRO A 618 -3.84 -50.36 -45.95
N THR A 619 -2.68 -50.96 -46.22
CA THR A 619 -1.60 -51.19 -45.23
C THR A 619 -0.64 -50.01 -45.10
N SER A 620 -0.89 -48.92 -45.82
CA SER A 620 -0.09 -47.70 -45.76
C SER A 620 -0.94 -46.45 -45.93
N GLY A 621 -0.40 -45.31 -45.49
CA GLY A 621 -1.05 -44.01 -45.59
C GLY A 621 -0.13 -42.86 -45.25
N SER A 622 -0.61 -41.63 -45.46
CA SER A 622 0.17 -40.41 -45.21
C SER A 622 0.49 -40.22 -43.73
N VAL A 623 1.72 -39.80 -43.40
CA VAL A 623 2.11 -39.35 -42.04
C VAL A 623 1.21 -38.23 -41.52
N TYR A 624 0.56 -37.44 -42.38
CA TYR A 624 -0.41 -36.42 -41.96
C TYR A 624 -1.73 -37.01 -41.43
N GLY A 625 -1.88 -38.34 -41.46
CA GLY A 625 -3.12 -39.02 -41.13
C GLY A 625 -4.18 -38.85 -42.20
N GLY A 626 -5.43 -39.14 -41.83
CA GLY A 626 -6.58 -38.95 -42.71
C GLY A 626 -6.86 -40.11 -43.68
N THR A 627 -5.98 -41.11 -43.76
CA THR A 627 -6.16 -42.28 -44.63
C THR A 627 -7.33 -43.12 -44.12
N ILE A 628 -8.25 -43.47 -45.01
CA ILE A 628 -9.40 -44.31 -44.66
C ILE A 628 -9.00 -45.77 -44.74
N VAL A 629 -9.07 -46.46 -43.61
CA VAL A 629 -8.64 -47.85 -43.45
C VAL A 629 -9.82 -48.71 -43.00
N TYR A 630 -9.98 -49.86 -43.62
CA TYR A 630 -10.89 -50.91 -43.17
C TYR A 630 -10.12 -51.89 -42.29
N VAL A 631 -10.67 -52.18 -41.12
CA VAL A 631 -10.11 -53.14 -40.17
C VAL A 631 -11.11 -54.26 -40.00
N ASP A 632 -10.70 -55.47 -40.38
CA ASP A 632 -11.49 -56.70 -40.37
C ASP A 632 -11.05 -57.62 -39.24
N GLY A 633 -11.98 -58.36 -38.64
CA GLY A 633 -11.69 -59.19 -37.49
C GLY A 633 -12.89 -59.97 -36.96
N THR A 634 -12.84 -60.33 -35.68
CA THR A 634 -13.96 -60.92 -34.93
C THR A 634 -14.09 -60.29 -33.55
N HIS A 635 -15.29 -60.39 -32.97
CA HIS A 635 -15.62 -59.90 -31.63
C HIS A 635 -15.29 -58.42 -31.37
N PHE A 636 -15.34 -57.57 -32.39
CA PHE A 636 -15.32 -56.12 -32.17
C PHE A 636 -16.60 -55.72 -31.42
N GLN A 637 -16.47 -54.77 -30.50
CA GLN A 637 -17.60 -54.25 -29.74
C GLN A 637 -17.90 -52.81 -30.15
N SER A 638 -19.16 -52.42 -30.03
CA SER A 638 -19.54 -51.01 -30.17
C SER A 638 -18.86 -50.20 -29.07
N GLY A 639 -18.11 -49.16 -29.44
CA GLY A 639 -17.29 -48.40 -28.50
C GLY A 639 -15.83 -48.88 -28.39
N ALA A 640 -15.42 -49.88 -29.18
CA ALA A 640 -14.01 -50.24 -29.30
C ALA A 640 -13.16 -49.04 -29.71
N VAL A 641 -11.91 -49.02 -29.26
CA VAL A 641 -10.92 -48.00 -29.59
C VAL A 641 -9.82 -48.66 -30.40
N ILE A 642 -9.36 -48.00 -31.45
CA ILE A 642 -8.29 -48.51 -32.31
C ILE A 642 -7.11 -47.53 -32.38
N TYR A 643 -5.90 -48.06 -32.32
CA TYR A 643 -4.64 -47.34 -32.28
C TYR A 643 -3.76 -47.75 -33.47
N PHE A 644 -3.04 -46.78 -34.01
CA PHE A 644 -1.97 -46.95 -35.00
C PHE A 644 -0.69 -46.41 -34.36
N GLY A 645 0.18 -47.31 -33.89
CA GLY A 645 1.22 -46.99 -32.93
C GLY A 645 0.60 -46.56 -31.60
N ASP A 646 1.06 -45.44 -31.06
CA ASP A 646 0.54 -44.87 -29.80
C ASP A 646 -0.68 -43.95 -30.03
N GLN A 647 -1.02 -43.64 -31.29
CA GLN A 647 -2.05 -42.67 -31.63
C GLN A 647 -3.40 -43.34 -31.91
N GLN A 648 -4.46 -42.81 -31.31
CA GLN A 648 -5.82 -43.31 -31.49
C GLN A 648 -6.39 -42.87 -32.85
N ALA A 649 -6.88 -43.83 -33.64
CA ALA A 649 -7.61 -43.57 -34.88
C ALA A 649 -9.07 -43.19 -34.62
N THR A 650 -9.64 -42.40 -35.53
CA THR A 650 -11.06 -42.05 -35.49
C THR A 650 -11.89 -43.13 -36.18
N ILE A 651 -12.80 -43.79 -35.46
CA ILE A 651 -13.75 -44.72 -36.09
C ILE A 651 -14.82 -43.91 -36.82
N LEU A 652 -14.87 -44.03 -38.14
CA LEU A 652 -15.88 -43.36 -38.98
C LEU A 652 -17.17 -44.15 -39.03
N ASN A 653 -17.07 -45.48 -39.14
CA ASN A 653 -18.21 -46.38 -39.15
C ASN A 653 -17.85 -47.70 -38.49
N TYR A 654 -18.69 -48.15 -37.56
CA TYR A 654 -18.66 -49.50 -37.02
C TYR A 654 -19.71 -50.33 -37.76
N TYR A 655 -19.28 -51.41 -38.44
CA TYR A 655 -20.17 -52.25 -39.25
C TYR A 655 -20.61 -53.52 -38.52
N GLY A 656 -20.34 -53.62 -37.22
CA GLY A 656 -20.61 -54.80 -36.42
C GLY A 656 -19.33 -55.52 -35.99
N PRO A 657 -19.45 -56.74 -35.43
CA PRO A 657 -18.36 -57.39 -34.68
C PRO A 657 -17.19 -57.85 -35.54
N THR A 658 -17.23 -57.64 -36.85
CA THR A 658 -16.21 -58.14 -37.79
C THR A 658 -15.54 -57.07 -38.63
N ARG A 659 -16.03 -55.82 -38.62
CA ARG A 659 -15.47 -54.76 -39.47
C ARG A 659 -15.71 -53.36 -38.92
N MET A 660 -14.70 -52.50 -39.04
CA MET A 660 -14.83 -51.06 -38.87
C MET A 660 -14.08 -50.30 -39.96
N ARG A 661 -14.56 -49.10 -40.29
CA ARG A 661 -13.87 -48.12 -41.14
C ARG A 661 -13.36 -47.00 -40.26
N VAL A 662 -12.06 -46.80 -40.30
CA VAL A 662 -11.35 -45.86 -39.43
C VAL A 662 -10.58 -44.86 -40.27
N ARG A 663 -10.30 -43.70 -39.70
CA ARG A 663 -9.42 -42.68 -40.26
C ARG A 663 -8.14 -42.67 -39.43
N THR A 664 -7.00 -42.88 -40.08
CA THR A 664 -5.69 -42.91 -39.42
C THR A 664 -5.38 -41.55 -38.78
N PRO A 665 -4.75 -41.53 -37.60
CA PRO A 665 -4.25 -40.31 -36.97
C PRO A 665 -3.00 -39.78 -37.69
N GLU A 666 -2.59 -38.57 -37.35
CA GLU A 666 -1.27 -38.03 -37.74
C GLU A 666 -0.15 -38.77 -37.00
N SER A 667 0.99 -38.97 -37.68
CA SER A 667 2.21 -39.58 -37.16
C SER A 667 3.40 -38.65 -37.33
N ASN A 668 4.21 -38.54 -36.27
CA ASN A 668 5.47 -37.79 -36.29
C ASN A 668 6.66 -38.64 -36.78
N VAL A 669 6.43 -39.92 -37.08
CA VAL A 669 7.44 -40.85 -37.59
C VAL A 669 6.98 -41.49 -38.90
N GLY A 670 7.89 -41.61 -39.85
CA GLY A 670 7.72 -42.46 -41.04
C GLY A 670 8.02 -43.93 -40.72
N GLY A 671 7.39 -44.85 -41.45
CA GLY A 671 7.60 -46.29 -41.31
C GLY A 671 6.43 -47.05 -40.66
N GLY A 672 6.63 -48.36 -40.45
CA GLY A 672 5.59 -49.28 -39.97
C GLY A 672 5.26 -49.15 -38.48
N VAL A 673 3.98 -49.00 -38.15
CA VAL A 673 3.45 -48.99 -36.77
C VAL A 673 2.48 -50.15 -36.50
N PRO A 674 2.41 -50.68 -35.27
CA PRO A 674 1.44 -51.72 -34.92
C PRO A 674 0.01 -51.16 -34.92
N VAL A 675 -0.97 -51.99 -35.29
CA VAL A 675 -2.40 -51.64 -35.18
C VAL A 675 -3.01 -52.43 -34.03
N ARG A 676 -3.53 -51.73 -33.01
CA ARG A 676 -4.08 -52.33 -31.78
C ARG A 676 -5.52 -51.90 -31.59
N LEU A 677 -6.42 -52.83 -31.28
CA LEU A 677 -7.81 -52.59 -30.96
C LEU A 677 -8.09 -53.00 -29.52
N VAL A 678 -8.83 -52.16 -28.79
CA VAL A 678 -9.24 -52.35 -27.40
C VAL A 678 -10.76 -52.26 -27.34
N ASN A 679 -11.42 -53.33 -26.92
CA ASN A 679 -12.86 -53.30 -26.68
C ASN A 679 -13.17 -52.57 -25.34
N PRO A 680 -14.40 -52.07 -25.14
CA PRO A 680 -14.81 -51.44 -23.88
C PRO A 680 -14.65 -52.32 -22.64
N ASP A 681 -14.66 -53.64 -22.80
CA ASP A 681 -14.41 -54.61 -21.73
C ASP A 681 -12.92 -54.77 -21.36
N GLY A 682 -12.03 -54.02 -22.03
CA GLY A 682 -10.58 -54.02 -21.81
C GLY A 682 -9.83 -55.13 -22.53
N GLN A 683 -10.51 -55.99 -23.30
CA GLN A 683 -9.84 -57.01 -24.10
C GLN A 683 -9.26 -56.42 -25.38
N GLU A 684 -8.07 -56.89 -25.77
CA GLU A 684 -7.29 -56.27 -26.84
C GLU A 684 -6.90 -57.26 -27.93
N ALA A 685 -6.68 -56.72 -29.13
CA ALA A 685 -6.12 -57.42 -30.28
C ALA A 685 -5.04 -56.56 -30.93
N VAL A 686 -3.91 -57.17 -31.29
CA VAL A 686 -2.88 -56.53 -32.11
C VAL A 686 -2.85 -57.23 -33.46
N TRP A 687 -2.91 -56.45 -34.54
CA TRP A 687 -2.77 -56.99 -35.88
C TRP A 687 -1.34 -57.50 -36.09
N SER A 688 -1.18 -58.64 -36.77
CA SER A 688 0.13 -59.26 -37.00
C SER A 688 1.00 -58.52 -38.03
N GLY A 689 0.41 -57.60 -38.80
CA GLY A 689 1.12 -56.71 -39.72
C GLY A 689 1.41 -55.33 -39.12
N LEU A 690 2.07 -54.48 -39.91
CA LEU A 690 2.31 -53.07 -39.58
C LEU A 690 1.60 -52.17 -40.59
N PHE A 691 1.08 -51.04 -40.13
CA PHE A 691 0.60 -49.98 -41.00
C PHE A 691 1.74 -48.99 -41.28
N GLU A 692 2.10 -48.79 -42.54
CA GLU A 692 3.23 -47.96 -42.93
C GLU A 692 2.80 -46.50 -43.15
N TYR A 693 3.33 -45.60 -42.33
CA TYR A 693 3.21 -44.16 -42.56
C TYR A 693 4.26 -43.69 -43.57
N ILE A 694 3.80 -43.20 -44.71
CA ILE A 694 4.62 -42.69 -45.82
C ILE A 694 4.90 -41.21 -45.58
N LEU A 695 6.19 -40.85 -45.52
CA LEU A 695 6.65 -39.46 -45.43
C LEU A 695 6.37 -38.70 -46.74
N PRO A 696 6.10 -37.38 -46.68
CA PRO A 696 6.07 -36.56 -47.89
C PRO A 696 7.47 -36.49 -48.51
N ASP A 697 7.54 -36.10 -49.79
CA ASP A 697 8.82 -35.83 -50.46
C ASP A 697 9.65 -34.80 -49.66
N PRO A 698 10.99 -34.95 -49.60
CA PRO A 698 11.86 -34.05 -48.84
C PRO A 698 11.77 -32.61 -49.38
N PRO A 699 12.05 -31.59 -48.54
CA PRO A 699 12.14 -30.21 -48.99
C PRO A 699 13.22 -30.08 -50.06
N SER A 700 12.95 -29.27 -51.08
CA SER A 700 13.93 -28.95 -52.13
C SER A 700 14.06 -27.44 -52.27
N ILE A 701 15.28 -26.94 -52.41
CA ILE A 701 15.56 -25.51 -52.57
C ILE A 701 15.96 -25.27 -54.02
N SER A 702 15.27 -24.36 -54.68
CA SER A 702 15.48 -24.02 -56.10
C SER A 702 16.19 -22.69 -56.31
N ALA A 703 15.96 -21.70 -55.44
CA ALA A 703 16.58 -20.38 -55.51
C ALA A 703 16.44 -19.63 -54.18
N ILE A 704 17.24 -18.57 -54.01
CA ILE A 704 17.21 -17.68 -52.85
C ILE A 704 17.24 -16.24 -53.35
N GLU A 705 16.34 -15.39 -52.87
CA GLU A 705 16.18 -14.00 -53.32
C GLU A 705 16.02 -13.02 -52.13
N PRO A 706 16.91 -12.01 -51.99
CA PRO A 706 18.18 -11.87 -52.71
C PRO A 706 19.14 -13.04 -52.40
N ALA A 707 20.05 -13.35 -53.32
CA ALA A 707 21.05 -14.42 -53.17
C ALA A 707 22.33 -13.97 -52.45
N GLU A 708 22.37 -12.71 -51.99
CA GLU A 708 23.48 -12.10 -51.26
C GLU A 708 22.97 -11.07 -50.24
N GLY A 709 23.78 -10.75 -49.23
CA GLY A 709 23.48 -9.72 -48.21
C GLY A 709 24.59 -9.59 -47.16
N SER A 710 24.44 -8.68 -46.20
CA SER A 710 25.51 -8.27 -45.30
C SER A 710 25.99 -9.39 -44.40
N VAL A 711 27.30 -9.44 -44.12
CA VAL A 711 27.89 -10.25 -43.04
C VAL A 711 27.25 -9.98 -41.66
N ASP A 712 26.63 -8.80 -41.45
CA ASP A 712 25.93 -8.47 -40.21
C ASP A 712 24.60 -9.24 -40.03
N GLY A 713 24.06 -9.81 -41.11
CA GLY A 713 22.75 -10.45 -41.15
C GLY A 713 21.60 -9.48 -40.88
N GLY A 714 20.39 -10.03 -40.74
CA GLY A 714 19.17 -9.26 -40.47
C GLY A 714 18.32 -8.97 -41.70
N GLU A 715 18.77 -9.33 -42.90
CA GLU A 715 18.02 -9.14 -44.14
C GLU A 715 16.89 -10.16 -44.30
N ALA A 716 15.76 -9.71 -44.86
CA ALA A 716 14.68 -10.57 -45.26
C ALA A 716 15.03 -11.26 -46.59
N VAL A 717 15.16 -12.58 -46.56
CA VAL A 717 15.48 -13.41 -47.71
C VAL A 717 14.34 -14.40 -47.97
N THR A 718 14.01 -14.60 -49.25
CA THR A 718 13.00 -15.57 -49.69
C THR A 718 13.66 -16.76 -50.36
N ILE A 719 13.53 -17.93 -49.75
CA ILE A 719 13.96 -19.23 -50.26
C ILE A 719 12.80 -19.82 -51.05
N LYS A 720 12.99 -20.05 -52.36
CA LYS A 720 12.00 -20.68 -53.24
C LYS A 720 12.33 -22.16 -53.43
N GLY A 721 11.32 -23.01 -53.49
CA GLY A 721 11.50 -24.44 -53.59
C GLY A 721 10.19 -25.22 -53.65
N ALA A 722 10.22 -26.46 -53.19
CA ALA A 722 9.04 -27.31 -53.06
C ALA A 722 9.11 -28.15 -51.78
N ASN A 723 7.95 -28.62 -51.32
CA ASN A 723 7.77 -29.49 -50.16
C ASN A 723 8.21 -28.87 -48.83
N PHE A 724 8.17 -27.54 -48.71
CA PHE A 724 8.40 -26.89 -47.42
C PHE A 724 7.19 -27.06 -46.51
N ALA A 725 7.42 -27.56 -45.30
CA ALA A 725 6.36 -27.81 -44.33
C ALA A 725 6.43 -26.83 -43.16
N ALA A 726 5.28 -26.50 -42.56
CA ALA A 726 5.25 -25.71 -41.33
C ALA A 726 6.13 -26.35 -40.25
N GLY A 727 6.96 -25.53 -39.59
CA GLY A 727 7.96 -26.00 -38.62
C GLY A 727 9.31 -26.41 -39.22
N SER A 728 9.53 -26.22 -40.53
CA SER A 728 10.86 -26.39 -41.11
C SER A 728 11.84 -25.36 -40.54
N ARG A 729 13.08 -25.80 -40.29
CA ARG A 729 14.20 -24.98 -39.82
C ARG A 729 15.12 -24.67 -40.99
N VAL A 730 15.65 -23.45 -41.04
CA VAL A 730 16.51 -22.99 -42.13
C VAL A 730 17.88 -22.64 -41.58
N PHE A 731 18.93 -23.07 -42.26
CA PHE A 731 20.32 -22.82 -41.89
C PHE A 731 21.07 -22.17 -43.05
N PHE A 732 21.89 -21.18 -42.74
CA PHE A 732 22.88 -20.56 -43.63
C PHE A 732 24.26 -21.00 -43.10
N GLY A 733 24.88 -21.96 -43.77
CA GLY A 733 26.03 -22.70 -43.24
C GLY A 733 25.67 -23.44 -41.95
N ALA A 734 26.40 -23.15 -40.86
CA ALA A 734 26.14 -23.71 -39.54
C ALA A 734 25.11 -22.90 -38.72
N ALA A 735 24.79 -21.67 -39.14
CA ALA A 735 23.93 -20.75 -38.38
C ALA A 735 22.46 -20.95 -38.75
N GLU A 736 21.58 -21.01 -37.75
CA GLU A 736 20.12 -21.10 -37.96
C GLU A 736 19.52 -19.72 -38.22
N ALA A 737 18.69 -19.62 -39.26
CA ALA A 737 17.96 -18.42 -39.63
C ALA A 737 16.57 -18.39 -38.98
N THR A 738 16.08 -17.19 -38.71
CA THR A 738 14.73 -17.00 -38.16
C THR A 738 13.71 -17.10 -39.29
N VAL A 739 12.81 -18.09 -39.24
CA VAL A 739 11.75 -18.25 -40.23
C VAL A 739 10.61 -17.27 -39.95
N VAL A 740 10.32 -16.40 -40.91
CA VAL A 740 9.25 -15.38 -40.86
C VAL A 740 7.95 -15.94 -41.40
N ASN A 741 7.99 -16.63 -42.54
CA ASN A 741 6.83 -17.24 -43.17
C ASN A 741 7.22 -18.49 -43.95
N ILE A 742 6.31 -19.47 -44.03
CA ILE A 742 6.53 -20.70 -44.77
C ILE A 742 5.26 -21.12 -45.51
N THR A 743 5.42 -21.42 -46.79
CA THR A 743 4.43 -22.01 -47.69
C THR A 743 5.07 -23.22 -48.36
N ALA A 744 4.29 -24.09 -48.99
CA ALA A 744 4.80 -25.28 -49.68
C ALA A 744 5.88 -24.99 -50.75
N ALA A 745 5.96 -23.75 -51.25
CA ALA A 745 6.89 -23.36 -52.31
C ALA A 745 7.88 -22.24 -51.92
N GLN A 746 7.69 -21.58 -50.76
CA GLN A 746 8.53 -20.45 -50.34
C GLN A 746 8.70 -20.40 -48.83
N ILE A 747 9.91 -20.07 -48.37
CA ILE A 747 10.21 -19.71 -46.98
C ILE A 747 10.81 -18.31 -46.97
N THR A 748 10.21 -17.38 -46.23
CA THR A 748 10.83 -16.09 -45.92
C THR A 748 11.54 -16.20 -44.58
N VAL A 749 12.80 -15.80 -44.53
CA VAL A 749 13.67 -15.89 -43.36
C VAL A 749 14.40 -14.57 -43.13
N THR A 750 14.86 -14.36 -41.92
CA THR A 750 15.85 -13.33 -41.58
C THR A 750 17.23 -13.98 -41.50
N THR A 751 18.19 -13.49 -42.28
CA THR A 751 19.55 -14.03 -42.33
C THR A 751 20.27 -13.89 -40.99
N PRO A 752 20.99 -14.92 -40.52
CA PRO A 752 21.83 -14.80 -39.34
C PRO A 752 23.13 -14.03 -39.68
N PRO A 753 23.80 -13.42 -38.69
CA PRO A 753 25.14 -12.85 -38.89
C PRO A 753 26.18 -13.92 -39.26
N ALA A 754 27.12 -13.56 -40.11
CA ALA A 754 28.23 -14.39 -40.56
C ALA A 754 29.58 -13.86 -40.03
N GLN A 755 30.55 -14.76 -39.84
CA GLN A 755 31.88 -14.43 -39.33
C GLN A 755 32.83 -13.83 -40.40
N GLY A 756 32.40 -13.77 -41.66
CA GLY A 756 33.20 -13.24 -42.77
C GLY A 756 32.45 -13.35 -44.11
N GLU A 757 33.03 -12.73 -45.14
CA GLU A 757 32.50 -12.79 -46.50
C GLU A 757 32.62 -14.19 -47.13
N GLY A 758 31.67 -14.56 -47.98
CA GLY A 758 31.72 -15.81 -48.73
C GLY A 758 30.38 -16.49 -48.94
N ALA A 759 30.36 -17.44 -49.88
CA ALA A 759 29.19 -18.27 -50.16
C ALA A 759 29.00 -19.35 -49.08
N VAL A 760 27.76 -19.53 -48.64
CA VAL A 760 27.35 -20.56 -47.68
C VAL A 760 26.26 -21.45 -48.27
N ASP A 761 26.28 -22.72 -47.88
CA ASP A 761 25.19 -23.65 -48.17
C ASP A 761 23.94 -23.24 -47.41
N VAL A 762 22.78 -23.27 -48.05
CA VAL A 762 21.51 -23.05 -47.36
C VAL A 762 20.78 -24.37 -47.26
N ARG A 763 20.43 -24.77 -46.03
CA ARG A 763 19.74 -26.02 -45.73
C ARG A 763 18.39 -25.76 -45.10
N VAL A 764 17.35 -26.42 -45.60
CA VAL A 764 16.01 -26.49 -44.98
C VAL A 764 15.84 -27.90 -44.42
N VAL A 765 15.55 -28.02 -43.12
CA VAL A 765 15.27 -29.29 -42.45
C VAL A 765 13.80 -29.29 -42.01
N ASP A 766 13.01 -30.24 -42.49
CA ASP A 766 11.60 -30.36 -42.10
C ASP A 766 11.45 -30.98 -40.70
N ARG A 767 10.20 -31.02 -40.20
CA ARG A 767 9.88 -31.55 -38.86
C ARG A 767 10.10 -33.08 -38.71
N TRP A 768 10.27 -33.81 -39.82
CA TRP A 768 10.57 -35.24 -39.82
C TRP A 768 12.06 -35.52 -40.02
N GLY A 769 12.89 -34.47 -40.10
CA GLY A 769 14.34 -34.57 -40.27
C GLY A 769 14.79 -34.76 -41.71
N GLN A 770 13.91 -34.61 -42.71
CA GLN A 770 14.33 -34.60 -44.11
C GLN A 770 14.95 -33.24 -44.45
N GLU A 771 16.03 -33.24 -45.23
CA GLU A 771 16.75 -32.01 -45.58
C GLU A 771 16.81 -31.75 -47.08
N GLY A 772 16.70 -30.47 -47.43
CA GLY A 772 16.99 -29.92 -48.75
C GLY A 772 18.15 -28.95 -48.61
N VAL A 773 19.19 -29.11 -49.42
CA VAL A 773 20.38 -28.26 -49.39
C VAL A 773 20.54 -27.60 -50.76
N LEU A 774 20.77 -26.27 -50.76
CA LEU A 774 21.28 -25.52 -51.90
C LEU A 774 22.74 -25.14 -51.60
N PRO A 775 23.72 -25.88 -52.13
CA PRO A 775 25.13 -25.58 -51.90
C PRO A 775 25.49 -24.19 -52.44
N GLY A 776 26.20 -23.39 -51.65
CA GLY A 776 26.57 -22.01 -51.99
C GLY A 776 25.39 -21.09 -52.32
N GLY A 777 24.18 -21.40 -51.83
CA GLY A 777 22.95 -20.73 -52.22
C GLY A 777 22.82 -19.27 -51.80
N TYR A 778 23.65 -18.82 -50.86
CA TYR A 778 23.66 -17.43 -50.37
C TYR A 778 25.08 -16.93 -50.14
N THR A 779 25.38 -15.70 -50.57
CA THR A 779 26.70 -15.08 -50.39
C THR A 779 26.65 -13.94 -49.39
N TYR A 780 27.39 -14.05 -48.30
CA TYR A 780 27.62 -12.93 -47.40
C TYR A 780 28.64 -11.97 -48.01
N ILE A 781 28.26 -10.71 -48.14
CA ILE A 781 29.11 -9.62 -48.62
C ILE A 781 29.36 -8.63 -47.49
N VAL A 782 30.52 -7.99 -47.48
CA VAL A 782 30.74 -6.81 -46.64
C VAL A 782 30.12 -5.61 -47.39
N PRO A 783 29.16 -4.86 -46.80
CA PRO A 783 28.61 -3.66 -47.42
C PRO A 783 29.74 -2.68 -47.77
N PRO A 784 29.69 -1.98 -48.92
CA PRO A 784 30.66 -0.94 -49.23
C PRO A 784 30.62 0.13 -48.11
N PRO A 785 31.79 0.65 -47.65
CA PRO A 785 31.83 1.69 -46.64
C PRO A 785 30.96 2.89 -47.07
N ALA A 786 30.18 3.46 -46.15
CA ALA A 786 29.47 4.72 -46.42
C ALA A 786 30.47 5.78 -46.92
N PRO A 787 30.10 6.74 -47.77
CA PRO A 787 31.02 7.80 -48.16
C PRO A 787 31.35 8.68 -46.94
N ALA A 788 32.64 8.96 -46.71
CA ALA A 788 33.08 9.87 -45.67
C ALA A 788 32.41 11.25 -45.81
N PRO A 789 32.12 11.95 -44.69
CA PRO A 789 31.57 13.30 -44.76
C PRO A 789 32.53 14.22 -45.53
N GLN A 790 32.00 15.23 -46.20
CA GLN A 790 32.80 16.24 -46.88
C GLN A 790 32.47 17.62 -46.35
N VAL A 791 33.49 18.39 -45.96
CA VAL A 791 33.35 19.82 -45.64
C VAL A 791 33.87 20.61 -46.85
N THR A 792 33.01 21.45 -47.44
CA THR A 792 33.32 22.16 -48.70
C THR A 792 33.55 23.65 -48.50
N SER A 793 32.81 24.30 -47.59
CA SER A 793 32.98 25.73 -47.30
C SER A 793 32.38 26.11 -45.94
N LEU A 794 32.90 27.20 -45.38
CA LEU A 794 32.37 27.86 -44.19
C LEU A 794 31.91 29.28 -44.53
N SER A 795 30.89 29.78 -43.85
CA SER A 795 30.43 31.16 -43.98
C SER A 795 29.91 31.70 -42.64
N PRO A 796 30.60 32.69 -42.02
CA PRO A 796 31.92 33.22 -42.41
C PRO A 796 33.05 32.19 -42.23
N ASP A 797 34.20 32.40 -42.89
CA ASP A 797 35.39 31.54 -42.89
C ASP A 797 36.55 32.08 -42.02
N ASN A 798 36.29 33.10 -41.22
CA ASN A 798 37.22 33.64 -40.22
C ASN A 798 36.46 34.26 -39.02
N GLY A 799 37.19 34.48 -37.93
CA GLY A 799 36.64 35.07 -36.69
C GLY A 799 37.71 35.31 -35.62
N GLU A 800 37.28 35.73 -34.43
CA GLU A 800 38.19 36.09 -33.33
C GLU A 800 38.66 34.85 -32.55
N LEU A 801 39.84 34.95 -31.93
CA LEU A 801 40.41 33.89 -31.06
C LEU A 801 39.49 33.43 -29.94
N ALA A 802 38.65 34.32 -29.42
CA ALA A 802 37.68 34.00 -28.38
C ALA A 802 36.59 33.02 -28.87
N GLY A 803 36.40 32.90 -30.18
CA GLY A 803 35.33 32.14 -30.79
C GLY A 803 33.94 32.67 -30.44
N GLY A 804 32.92 31.90 -30.82
CA GLY A 804 31.51 32.19 -30.53
C GLY A 804 30.68 32.64 -31.72
N GLU A 805 31.31 32.88 -32.87
CA GLU A 805 30.65 33.23 -34.13
C GLU A 805 29.77 32.08 -34.65
N LEU A 806 28.65 32.43 -35.27
CA LEU A 806 27.72 31.46 -35.83
C LEU A 806 28.08 31.18 -37.29
N ILE A 807 28.56 29.98 -37.58
CA ILE A 807 29.09 29.59 -38.88
C ILE A 807 28.19 28.56 -39.54
N TYR A 808 27.89 28.77 -40.83
CA TYR A 808 27.34 27.70 -41.67
C TYR A 808 28.47 26.84 -42.22
N VAL A 809 28.37 25.53 -42.03
CA VAL A 809 29.26 24.51 -42.60
C VAL A 809 28.50 23.82 -43.72
N ASN A 810 28.98 23.99 -44.96
CA ASN A 810 28.39 23.36 -46.14
C ASN A 810 29.25 22.18 -46.58
N GLY A 811 28.62 21.14 -47.14
CA GLY A 811 29.26 19.86 -47.39
C GLY A 811 28.40 18.83 -48.10
N ALA A 812 28.72 17.56 -47.89
CA ALA A 812 27.93 16.41 -48.32
C ALA A 812 28.16 15.24 -47.34
N TYR A 813 27.19 14.33 -47.27
CA TYR A 813 27.24 13.10 -46.45
C TYR A 813 27.44 13.35 -44.94
N PHE A 814 26.96 14.47 -44.42
CA PHE A 814 26.85 14.67 -42.98
C PHE A 814 25.78 13.75 -42.39
N ASP A 815 26.14 13.02 -41.34
CA ASP A 815 25.18 12.31 -40.51
C ASP A 815 24.47 13.28 -39.55
N PRO A 816 23.21 13.05 -39.14
CA PRO A 816 22.55 13.87 -38.13
C PRO A 816 23.31 14.02 -36.81
N ALA A 817 24.16 13.05 -36.45
CA ALA A 817 25.01 13.07 -35.27
C ALA A 817 26.49 13.41 -35.58
N VAL A 818 26.76 14.05 -36.73
CA VAL A 818 28.10 14.51 -37.11
C VAL A 818 28.70 15.46 -36.06
N ARG A 819 29.98 15.26 -35.75
CA ARG A 819 30.79 16.15 -34.90
C ARG A 819 31.67 17.03 -35.76
N ILE A 820 31.75 18.31 -35.42
CA ILE A 820 32.53 19.31 -36.18
C ILE A 820 33.66 19.84 -35.32
N PHE A 821 34.86 19.87 -35.85
CA PHE A 821 36.06 20.35 -35.17
C PHE A 821 36.72 21.47 -35.97
N PHE A 822 37.24 22.47 -35.27
CA PHE A 822 38.11 23.52 -35.78
C PHE A 822 39.50 23.28 -35.17
N GLY A 823 40.41 22.73 -35.96
CA GLY A 823 41.66 22.15 -35.45
C GLY A 823 41.38 20.98 -34.49
N SER A 824 41.83 21.09 -33.25
CA SER A 824 41.56 20.12 -32.17
C SER A 824 40.27 20.39 -31.40
N ASN A 825 39.65 21.55 -31.59
CA ASN A 825 38.57 22.03 -30.73
C ASN A 825 37.20 21.71 -31.36
N GLU A 826 36.34 21.04 -30.61
CA GLU A 826 35.00 20.68 -31.07
C GLU A 826 34.06 21.89 -31.02
N ALA A 827 33.33 22.10 -32.11
CA ALA A 827 32.33 23.14 -32.25
C ALA A 827 30.96 22.63 -31.80
N VAL A 828 30.16 23.52 -31.21
CA VAL A 828 28.77 23.18 -30.83
C VAL A 828 27.89 23.25 -32.07
N VAL A 829 27.30 22.13 -32.47
CA VAL A 829 26.29 22.08 -33.54
C VAL A 829 24.96 22.64 -33.00
N LEU A 830 24.45 23.69 -33.63
CA LEU A 830 23.22 24.36 -33.22
C LEU A 830 22.01 23.89 -34.04
N ASN A 831 22.21 23.68 -35.34
CA ASN A 831 21.14 23.24 -36.25
C ASN A 831 21.72 22.35 -37.35
N TYR A 832 21.12 21.17 -37.54
CA TYR A 832 21.35 20.30 -38.69
C TYR A 832 20.24 20.54 -39.72
N TYR A 833 20.60 20.96 -40.94
CA TYR A 833 19.63 21.25 -42.01
C TYR A 833 19.50 20.13 -43.03
N GLY A 834 20.46 19.20 -43.06
CA GLY A 834 20.50 18.09 -44.00
C GLY A 834 21.93 17.58 -44.17
N PRO A 835 22.12 16.52 -44.99
CA PRO A 835 23.43 15.90 -45.19
C PRO A 835 24.44 16.80 -45.90
N ASP A 836 24.02 17.98 -46.36
CA ASP A 836 24.82 18.97 -47.08
C ASP A 836 25.07 20.26 -46.29
N ARG A 837 24.38 20.47 -45.14
CA ARG A 837 24.50 21.74 -44.40
C ARG A 837 24.11 21.65 -42.94
N LEU A 838 24.90 22.31 -42.11
CA LEU A 838 24.62 22.52 -40.68
C LEU A 838 25.13 23.90 -40.23
N ARG A 839 24.73 24.33 -39.03
CA ARG A 839 25.19 25.57 -38.40
C ARG A 839 25.80 25.25 -37.04
N VAL A 840 26.99 25.80 -36.82
CA VAL A 840 27.78 25.60 -35.60
C VAL A 840 28.12 26.94 -34.94
N LYS A 841 28.54 26.87 -33.68
CA LYS A 841 29.21 27.96 -32.97
C LYS A 841 30.72 27.69 -32.97
N ALA A 842 31.50 28.63 -33.49
CA ALA A 842 32.96 28.53 -33.53
C ALA A 842 33.53 28.35 -32.12
N PRO A 843 34.41 27.38 -31.87
CA PRO A 843 35.07 27.24 -30.57
C PRO A 843 36.17 28.30 -30.42
N ALA A 844 36.58 28.60 -29.19
CA ALA A 844 37.76 29.41 -28.93
C ALA A 844 39.03 28.69 -29.43
N ALA A 845 40.04 29.43 -29.87
CA ALA A 845 41.35 28.91 -30.24
C ALA A 845 42.45 29.52 -29.37
N ALA A 846 43.53 28.77 -29.16
CA ALA A 846 44.65 29.22 -28.34
C ALA A 846 45.64 30.12 -29.10
N ASN A 847 45.73 29.97 -30.42
CA ASN A 847 46.67 30.70 -31.27
C ASN A 847 45.97 31.21 -32.54
N PRO A 848 46.27 32.44 -33.01
CA PRO A 848 45.73 32.95 -34.25
C PRO A 848 46.38 32.23 -35.44
N GLY A 849 45.63 32.12 -36.53
CA GLY A 849 46.04 31.40 -37.74
C GLY A 849 44.93 30.56 -38.34
N ALA A 850 45.20 30.01 -39.52
CA ALA A 850 44.29 29.11 -40.20
C ALA A 850 44.29 27.72 -39.54
N VAL A 851 43.11 27.14 -39.35
CA VAL A 851 42.89 25.79 -38.83
C VAL A 851 42.10 24.96 -39.83
N ASP A 852 42.34 23.66 -39.82
CA ASP A 852 41.55 22.69 -40.56
C ASP A 852 40.17 22.56 -39.92
N VAL A 853 39.13 22.41 -40.73
CA VAL A 853 37.77 22.13 -40.24
C VAL A 853 37.40 20.71 -40.59
N ARG A 854 37.11 19.90 -39.57
CA ARG A 854 36.91 18.46 -39.70
C ARG A 854 35.50 18.06 -39.29
N ALA A 855 34.80 17.32 -40.14
CA ALA A 855 33.56 16.62 -39.82
C ALA A 855 33.84 15.14 -39.57
N GLU A 856 33.29 14.59 -38.50
CA GLU A 856 33.41 13.18 -38.10
C GLU A 856 32.02 12.60 -37.90
N ASN A 857 31.63 11.65 -38.76
CA ASN A 857 30.38 10.94 -38.63
C ASN A 857 30.50 9.84 -37.55
N PRO A 858 29.38 9.34 -36.97
CA PRO A 858 29.40 8.31 -35.94
C PRO A 858 30.07 6.99 -36.34
N ASP A 859 30.16 6.72 -37.65
CA ASP A 859 30.87 5.57 -38.22
C ASP A 859 32.41 5.71 -38.21
N GLY A 860 32.91 6.83 -37.67
CA GLY A 860 34.34 7.14 -37.55
C GLY A 860 34.96 7.69 -38.84
N GLN A 861 34.17 7.90 -39.90
CA GLN A 861 34.68 8.51 -41.12
C GLN A 861 34.77 10.02 -41.02
N VAL A 862 35.80 10.56 -41.66
CA VAL A 862 36.25 11.92 -41.44
C VAL A 862 36.40 12.67 -42.77
N GLY A 863 35.82 13.86 -42.82
CA GLY A 863 36.02 14.85 -43.87
C GLY A 863 36.76 16.06 -43.35
N VAL A 864 37.86 16.45 -43.99
CA VAL A 864 38.64 17.63 -43.59
C VAL A 864 38.60 18.67 -44.71
N LEU A 865 38.29 19.91 -44.35
CA LEU A 865 38.58 21.10 -45.14
C LEU A 865 39.86 21.76 -44.58
N PRO A 866 41.01 21.57 -45.25
CA PRO A 866 42.27 22.12 -44.77
C PRO A 866 42.23 23.66 -44.77
N ALA A 867 42.76 24.29 -43.72
CA ALA A 867 42.73 25.74 -43.53
C ALA A 867 41.34 26.37 -43.73
N GLY A 868 40.27 25.63 -43.40
CA GLY A 868 38.88 26.02 -43.65
C GLY A 868 38.36 27.17 -42.79
N TYR A 869 39.06 27.54 -41.73
CA TYR A 869 38.72 28.67 -40.87
C TYR A 869 39.96 29.41 -40.37
N THR A 870 39.94 30.75 -40.35
CA THR A 870 41.07 31.56 -39.84
C THR A 870 40.72 32.30 -38.55
N TYR A 871 41.48 32.06 -37.48
CA TYR A 871 41.42 32.87 -36.26
C TYR A 871 42.32 34.10 -36.37
N ASN A 872 41.75 35.29 -36.19
CA ASN A 872 42.46 36.56 -36.29
C ASN A 872 43.25 36.86 -35.00
N ALA A 873 44.45 37.45 -35.13
CA ALA A 873 45.28 37.85 -33.99
C ALA A 873 44.72 39.08 -33.25
N PRO A 874 44.82 39.15 -31.91
CA PRO A 874 44.41 40.34 -31.16
C PRO A 874 45.46 41.47 -31.35
N PRO A 875 45.09 42.75 -31.29
CA PRO A 875 46.05 43.86 -31.24
C PRO A 875 46.95 43.79 -29.98
N GLU A 876 48.24 44.15 -30.05
CA GLU A 876 49.15 44.14 -28.87
C GLU A 876 48.89 45.31 -27.89
N ASP A 877 48.77 45.01 -26.58
CA ASP A 877 48.61 45.98 -25.47
C ASP A 877 49.96 46.35 -24.78
N PRO A 878 50.14 47.60 -24.28
CA PRO A 878 51.31 48.03 -23.50
C PRO A 878 51.41 47.43 -22.07
N ASP A 879 52.57 47.55 -21.41
CA ASP A 879 52.82 47.03 -20.04
C ASP A 879 52.15 47.91 -18.95
N PRO A 880 51.56 47.32 -17.87
CA PRO A 880 51.04 48.09 -16.74
C PRO A 880 52.16 48.70 -15.89
N THR A 881 51.83 49.71 -15.07
CA THR A 881 52.71 50.24 -14.00
C THR A 881 51.95 50.33 -12.67
N VAL A 882 52.61 50.11 -11.52
CA VAL A 882 52.02 50.32 -10.17
C VAL A 882 52.83 51.41 -9.46
N THR A 883 52.17 52.48 -9.04
CA THR A 883 52.81 53.67 -8.47
C THR A 883 52.57 53.83 -6.98
N ASN A 884 51.43 53.35 -6.44
CA ASN A 884 51.08 53.57 -5.04
C ASN A 884 50.02 52.57 -4.52
N VAL A 885 50.02 52.32 -3.20
CA VAL A 885 49.00 51.55 -2.47
C VAL A 885 48.60 52.33 -1.21
N THR A 886 47.31 52.60 -1.02
CA THR A 886 46.84 53.43 0.11
C THR A 886 45.59 52.87 0.78
N PRO A 887 45.58 52.63 2.12
CA PRO A 887 46.73 52.68 3.04
C PRO A 887 47.76 51.57 2.78
N SER A 888 49.00 51.74 3.26
CA SER A 888 50.14 50.83 3.02
C SER A 888 50.43 49.86 4.18
N GLU A 889 49.52 49.67 5.14
CA GLU A 889 49.67 48.71 6.25
C GLU A 889 48.31 48.19 6.78
N GLY A 890 48.32 47.01 7.43
CA GLY A 890 47.12 46.35 7.99
C GLY A 890 47.40 45.09 8.85
N PRO A 891 46.38 44.49 9.48
CA PRO A 891 46.55 43.29 10.32
C PRO A 891 46.84 42.03 9.49
N MET A 892 47.56 41.05 10.06
CA MET A 892 47.84 39.74 9.45
C MET A 892 46.60 38.96 9.02
N GLU A 893 45.46 39.19 9.67
CA GLU A 893 44.17 38.59 9.30
C GLU A 893 43.64 39.10 7.94
N GLY A 894 44.26 40.13 7.36
CA GLY A 894 43.85 40.74 6.10
C GLY A 894 42.57 41.57 6.25
N GLY A 895 41.91 41.83 5.13
CA GLY A 895 40.62 42.55 5.09
C GLY A 895 40.72 44.07 4.90
N THR A 896 41.91 44.67 5.03
CA THR A 896 42.14 46.09 4.75
C THR A 896 41.73 46.44 3.31
N LEU A 897 40.93 47.49 3.13
CA LEU A 897 40.59 48.00 1.81
C LEU A 897 41.60 49.04 1.37
N VAL A 898 42.26 48.81 0.25
CA VAL A 898 43.31 49.70 -0.28
C VAL A 898 43.00 50.11 -1.72
N TYR A 899 43.46 51.29 -2.11
CA TYR A 899 43.52 51.72 -3.51
C TYR A 899 44.91 51.42 -4.06
N VAL A 900 44.94 50.77 -5.23
CA VAL A 900 46.16 50.52 -6.01
C VAL A 900 46.12 51.43 -7.23
N GLU A 901 47.15 52.25 -7.39
CA GLU A 901 47.24 53.29 -8.42
C GLU A 901 48.39 52.98 -9.39
N GLY A 902 48.24 53.40 -10.65
CA GLY A 902 49.17 53.06 -11.72
C GLY A 902 48.73 53.53 -13.12
N THR A 903 49.17 52.81 -14.16
CA THR A 903 48.74 53.02 -15.56
C THR A 903 48.56 51.70 -16.30
N GLU A 904 47.78 51.71 -17.38
CA GLU A 904 47.50 50.57 -18.26
C GLU A 904 46.96 49.33 -17.52
N PHE A 905 46.24 49.51 -16.41
CA PHE A 905 45.53 48.42 -15.74
C PHE A 905 44.36 47.92 -16.58
N ALA A 906 44.21 46.61 -16.71
CA ALA A 906 43.04 46.00 -17.33
C ALA A 906 41.92 45.75 -16.31
N SER A 907 40.66 45.72 -16.73
CA SER A 907 39.52 45.50 -15.82
C SER A 907 39.56 44.17 -15.06
N GLU A 908 40.31 43.19 -15.57
CA GLU A 908 40.49 41.85 -14.99
C GLU A 908 41.90 41.63 -14.42
N ALA A 909 42.67 42.69 -14.17
CA ALA A 909 44.02 42.51 -13.63
C ALA A 909 43.99 41.84 -12.24
N ILE A 910 44.92 40.92 -12.02
CA ILE A 910 45.14 40.25 -10.75
C ILE A 910 46.06 41.13 -9.90
N VAL A 911 45.69 41.36 -8.63
CA VAL A 911 46.52 42.09 -7.68
C VAL A 911 47.01 41.14 -6.59
N MET A 912 48.32 41.12 -6.31
CA MET A 912 48.97 40.26 -5.31
C MET A 912 49.60 41.12 -4.22
N PHE A 913 49.52 40.68 -2.96
CA PHE A 913 50.25 41.19 -1.80
C PHE A 913 51.18 40.07 -1.32
N GLY A 914 52.47 40.18 -1.64
CA GLY A 914 53.41 39.06 -1.56
C GLY A 914 52.96 37.92 -2.48
N SER A 915 52.79 36.73 -1.90
CA SER A 915 52.27 35.54 -2.60
C SER A 915 50.73 35.45 -2.61
N ASN A 916 50.04 36.34 -1.90
CA ASN A 916 48.61 36.19 -1.64
C ASN A 916 47.81 37.11 -2.56
N GLN A 917 46.85 36.55 -3.29
CA GLN A 917 46.02 37.29 -4.23
C GLN A 917 44.96 38.12 -3.47
N ALA A 918 44.90 39.42 -3.78
CA ALA A 918 43.86 40.32 -3.29
C ALA A 918 42.58 40.20 -4.13
N GLN A 919 41.44 40.45 -3.48
CA GLN A 919 40.16 40.56 -4.17
C GLN A 919 40.01 41.98 -4.75
N VAL A 920 39.91 42.11 -6.07
CA VAL A 920 39.57 43.39 -6.71
C VAL A 920 38.07 43.66 -6.51
N LEU A 921 37.74 44.76 -5.84
CA LEU A 921 36.36 45.14 -5.52
C LEU A 921 35.78 46.09 -6.57
N ASN A 922 36.58 47.05 -7.03
CA ASN A 922 36.17 48.05 -8.02
C ASN A 922 37.33 48.40 -8.94
N TYR A 923 37.09 48.32 -10.25
CA TYR A 923 37.96 48.86 -11.29
C TYR A 923 37.47 50.26 -11.68
N TYR A 924 38.31 51.28 -11.51
CA TYR A 924 37.94 52.67 -11.81
C TYR A 924 38.48 53.16 -13.16
N GLY A 925 39.09 52.27 -13.95
CA GLY A 925 39.77 52.59 -15.20
C GLY A 925 41.25 52.20 -15.15
N SER A 926 41.97 52.45 -16.25
CA SER A 926 43.32 51.93 -16.46
C SER A 926 44.39 52.49 -15.52
N THR A 927 44.03 53.32 -14.55
CA THR A 927 44.96 53.96 -13.62
C THR A 927 44.67 53.67 -12.15
N ARG A 928 43.54 53.05 -11.80
CA ARG A 928 43.18 52.83 -10.39
C ARG A 928 42.24 51.66 -10.18
N MET A 929 42.52 50.88 -9.14
CA MET A 929 41.67 49.80 -8.61
C MET A 929 41.51 49.94 -7.10
N ARG A 930 40.38 49.46 -6.56
CA ARG A 930 40.22 49.24 -5.12
C ARG A 930 40.18 47.75 -4.86
N VAL A 931 41.01 47.31 -3.93
CA VAL A 931 41.22 45.89 -3.62
C VAL A 931 41.11 45.66 -2.12
N ARG A 932 40.76 44.43 -1.72
CA ARG A 932 40.79 43.96 -0.35
C ARG A 932 42.04 43.11 -0.16
N VAL A 933 42.92 43.55 0.75
CA VAL A 933 44.17 42.87 1.09
C VAL A 933 43.86 41.51 1.72
N PRO A 934 44.49 40.41 1.27
CA PRO A 934 44.27 39.07 1.80
C PRO A 934 44.95 38.87 3.16
N ALA A 935 44.58 37.82 3.88
CA ALA A 935 45.30 37.40 5.09
C ALA A 935 46.74 36.97 4.76
N SER A 936 47.62 37.04 5.75
CA SER A 936 49.02 36.62 5.65
C SER A 936 49.46 35.89 6.91
N ASP A 937 50.15 34.77 6.73
CA ASP A 937 50.76 33.99 7.80
C ASP A 937 52.10 34.58 8.26
N VAL A 938 52.59 35.63 7.59
CA VAL A 938 53.80 36.39 7.93
C VAL A 938 53.49 37.83 8.29
N SER A 939 54.08 38.33 9.38
CA SER A 939 54.12 39.76 9.72
C SER A 939 55.32 40.45 9.07
N GLY A 940 55.16 41.72 8.69
CA GLY A 940 56.18 42.52 8.01
C GLY A 940 55.77 43.01 6.61
N PRO A 941 56.67 43.72 5.90
CA PRO A 941 56.43 44.29 4.57
C PRO A 941 56.34 43.22 3.47
N VAL A 942 55.53 43.48 2.44
CA VAL A 942 55.32 42.65 1.25
C VAL A 942 55.21 43.50 -0.01
N ASP A 943 55.65 42.94 -1.14
CA ASP A 943 55.50 43.55 -2.47
C ASP A 943 54.04 43.54 -2.93
N VAL A 944 53.64 44.54 -3.75
CA VAL A 944 52.32 44.56 -4.39
C VAL A 944 52.46 44.45 -5.91
N THR A 945 51.93 43.39 -6.49
CA THR A 945 52.05 43.11 -7.94
C THR A 945 50.69 43.22 -8.63
N VAL A 946 50.60 43.92 -9.76
CA VAL A 946 49.44 43.91 -10.65
C VAL A 946 49.79 43.18 -11.94
N ILE A 947 49.01 42.17 -12.30
CA ILE A 947 49.18 41.31 -13.47
C ILE A 947 47.95 41.48 -14.37
N ASN A 948 48.11 42.08 -15.53
CA ASN A 948 47.03 42.18 -16.50
C ASN A 948 46.71 40.80 -17.12
N PRO A 949 45.50 40.60 -17.67
CA PRO A 949 45.13 39.37 -18.39
C PRO A 949 46.10 39.00 -19.53
N SER A 950 46.77 40.00 -20.12
CA SER A 950 47.81 39.81 -21.12
C SER A 950 49.09 39.15 -20.58
N GLY A 951 49.19 38.92 -19.26
CA GLY A 951 50.36 38.36 -18.58
C GLY A 951 51.45 39.40 -18.26
N LYS A 952 51.30 40.64 -18.74
CA LYS A 952 52.19 41.75 -18.41
C LYS A 952 51.94 42.21 -16.97
N GLN A 953 53.01 42.44 -16.22
CA GLN A 953 52.93 42.70 -14.79
C GLN A 953 53.77 43.91 -14.38
N ALA A 954 53.33 44.57 -13.30
CA ALA A 954 54.11 45.59 -12.61
C ALA A 954 54.13 45.29 -11.11
N VAL A 955 55.30 45.51 -10.50
CA VAL A 955 55.56 45.24 -9.09
C VAL A 955 55.90 46.56 -8.40
N LEU A 956 55.25 46.84 -7.27
CA LEU A 956 55.62 47.85 -6.30
C LEU A 956 56.27 47.16 -5.10
N PRO A 957 57.61 47.22 -4.96
CA PRO A 957 58.30 46.59 -3.84
C PRO A 957 57.90 47.20 -2.49
N ASP A 958 57.79 46.38 -1.45
CA ASP A 958 57.39 46.77 -0.08
C ASP A 958 56.11 47.65 -0.04
N GLY A 959 55.17 47.42 -0.96
CA GLY A 959 53.97 48.23 -1.11
C GLY A 959 52.97 48.14 0.05
N PHE A 960 53.09 47.14 0.94
CA PHE A 960 52.17 46.94 2.07
C PHE A 960 52.80 46.22 3.28
N THR A 961 52.37 46.46 4.53
CA THR A 961 52.92 45.81 5.76
C THR A 961 51.86 45.13 6.65
N TYR A 962 52.11 43.90 7.14
CA TYR A 962 51.23 43.10 8.03
C TYR A 962 51.61 43.13 9.54
N LEU A 963 50.62 43.23 10.47
CA LEU A 963 50.79 43.36 11.95
C LEU A 963 50.23 42.15 12.79
N ALA A 964 50.85 41.76 13.93
CA ALA A 964 50.57 40.51 14.74
C ALA A 964 49.73 40.66 16.07
N PRO A 965 49.04 39.61 16.61
CA PRO A 965 48.13 39.64 17.81
C PRO A 965 48.67 39.10 19.20
N PRO A 966 48.01 39.37 20.38
CA PRO A 966 48.40 38.96 21.78
C PRO A 966 47.65 37.74 22.47
N PRO A 967 48.12 37.14 23.64
CA PRO A 967 47.61 35.85 24.25
C PRO A 967 46.49 35.88 25.38
N PRO A 968 45.75 34.77 25.71
CA PRO A 968 44.50 34.73 26.56
C PRO A 968 44.53 34.10 28.02
N PRO A 969 43.49 34.29 28.91
CA PRO A 969 43.41 33.94 30.38
C PRO A 969 42.63 32.64 30.85
N ASP A 970 42.70 32.25 32.16
CA ASP A 970 42.12 31.02 32.82
C ASP A 970 40.58 31.06 33.17
N PRO A 971 39.84 29.91 33.24
CA PRO A 971 38.39 29.82 33.53
C PRO A 971 37.96 29.98 35.01
N GLU A 972 36.74 30.46 35.25
CA GLU A 972 36.08 30.67 36.56
C GLU A 972 34.61 30.22 36.55
N LEU A 973 34.07 29.69 37.67
CA LEU A 973 32.65 29.34 37.87
C LEU A 973 32.00 30.21 38.94
N ILE A 974 30.82 30.76 38.64
CA ILE A 974 30.11 31.78 39.45
C ILE A 974 28.82 31.22 40.06
N GLY A 975 28.04 30.40 39.36
CA GLY A 975 26.75 29.93 39.88
C GLY A 975 25.97 29.00 38.94
N LEU A 976 24.85 28.48 39.44
CA LEU A 976 23.91 27.63 38.71
C LEU A 976 22.51 28.25 38.65
N SER A 977 21.76 28.01 37.58
CA SER A 977 20.35 28.45 37.50
C SER A 977 19.40 27.64 38.38
N ALA A 978 19.80 26.45 38.82
CA ALA A 978 19.11 25.63 39.81
C ALA A 978 20.14 24.85 40.63
N ASP A 979 19.88 24.69 41.93
CA ASP A 979 20.77 24.06 42.91
C ASP A 979 20.28 22.68 43.36
N SER A 980 19.21 22.17 42.76
CA SER A 980 18.68 20.83 43.01
C SER A 980 17.89 20.26 41.82
N GLY A 981 17.79 18.92 41.76
CA GLY A 981 17.14 18.15 40.70
C GLY A 981 16.89 16.71 41.15
N LEU A 982 16.20 15.90 40.35
CA LEU A 982 15.92 14.50 40.72
C LEU A 982 17.15 13.63 40.47
N VAL A 983 17.36 12.57 41.27
CA VAL A 983 18.48 11.63 41.14
C VAL A 983 18.60 10.99 39.75
N VAL A 984 17.48 10.90 39.02
CA VAL A 984 17.44 10.41 37.63
C VAL A 984 18.06 11.37 36.61
N GLY A 985 18.32 12.63 37.00
CA GLY A 985 18.85 13.70 36.15
C GLY A 985 17.95 14.07 34.98
N GLY A 986 18.51 14.80 34.02
CA GLY A 986 17.85 15.20 32.77
C GLY A 986 17.30 16.63 32.77
N GLU A 987 17.22 17.27 33.93
CA GLU A 987 16.93 18.69 34.02
C GLU A 987 18.02 19.55 33.36
N ILE A 988 17.61 20.74 32.94
CA ILE A 988 18.48 21.69 32.24
C ILE A 988 18.90 22.76 33.23
N VAL A 989 20.21 22.93 33.37
CA VAL A 989 20.82 23.92 34.26
C VAL A 989 21.78 24.80 33.45
N TYR A 990 21.75 26.10 33.69
CA TYR A 990 22.78 27.02 33.21
C TYR A 990 23.89 27.10 34.25
N VAL A 991 25.13 26.98 33.78
CA VAL A 991 26.36 27.14 34.55
C VAL A 991 26.99 28.46 34.15
N ASP A 992 27.04 29.38 35.10
CA ASP A 992 27.59 30.72 34.93
C ASP A 992 29.05 30.75 35.36
N GLY A 993 29.88 31.53 34.64
CA GLY A 993 31.33 31.59 34.83
C GLY A 993 32.00 32.78 34.11
N ALA A 994 33.31 32.67 33.91
CA ALA A 994 34.11 33.56 33.06
C ALA A 994 35.26 32.77 32.41
N ASN A 995 35.72 33.21 31.23
CA ASN A 995 36.77 32.56 30.44
C ASN A 995 36.56 31.05 30.18
N LEU A 996 35.30 30.60 30.10
CA LEU A 996 34.98 29.23 29.69
C LEU A 996 35.25 29.09 28.18
N ASP A 997 35.95 28.06 27.76
CA ASP A 997 36.19 27.84 26.33
C ASP A 997 34.94 27.28 25.64
N SER A 998 34.85 27.43 24.32
CA SER A 998 33.75 26.85 23.54
C SER A 998 33.65 25.32 23.65
N ASP A 999 34.74 24.65 24.03
CA ASP A 999 34.82 23.20 24.26
C ASP A 999 34.88 22.83 25.76
N VAL A 1000 34.49 23.74 26.65
CA VAL A 1000 34.48 23.51 28.10
C VAL A 1000 33.69 22.25 28.47
N GLN A 1001 34.25 21.44 29.36
CA GLN A 1001 33.61 20.25 29.92
C GLN A 1001 33.08 20.54 31.32
N ILE A 1002 31.81 20.23 31.57
CA ILE A 1002 31.15 20.43 32.87
C ILE A 1002 30.88 19.08 33.54
N PHE A 1003 31.12 18.97 34.84
CA PHE A 1003 30.86 17.78 35.65
C PHE A 1003 30.01 18.13 36.88
N PHE A 1004 29.08 17.24 37.24
CA PHE A 1004 28.36 17.25 38.52
C PHE A 1004 28.88 16.07 39.35
N GLY A 1005 29.65 16.38 40.39
CA GLY A 1005 30.52 15.42 41.06
C GLY A 1005 31.54 14.85 40.08
N ASN A 1006 31.52 13.52 39.93
CA ASN A 1006 32.41 12.80 39.00
C ASN A 1006 31.76 12.47 37.65
N VAL A 1007 30.52 12.92 37.41
CA VAL A 1007 29.76 12.58 36.20
C VAL A 1007 29.69 13.77 35.28
N GLN A 1008 30.15 13.59 34.04
CA GLN A 1008 30.14 14.65 33.04
C GLN A 1008 28.71 14.97 32.61
N ALA A 1009 28.34 16.25 32.64
CA ALA A 1009 27.09 16.74 32.09
C ALA A 1009 27.18 16.87 30.58
N THR A 1010 26.05 16.72 29.89
CA THR A 1010 26.00 16.99 28.46
C THR A 1010 25.87 18.49 28.24
N VAL A 1011 26.90 19.12 27.66
CA VAL A 1011 26.82 20.51 27.22
C VAL A 1011 25.88 20.59 26.03
N MET A 1012 24.74 21.25 26.22
CA MET A 1012 23.72 21.41 25.18
C MET A 1012 24.02 22.63 24.32
N ASN A 1013 24.38 23.74 24.96
CA ASN A 1013 24.67 25.00 24.29
C ASN A 1013 25.75 25.77 25.04
N TYR A 1014 26.76 26.23 24.30
CA TYR A 1014 27.74 27.19 24.79
C TYR A 1014 27.29 28.61 24.38
N TYR A 1015 27.05 29.48 25.36
CA TYR A 1015 26.54 30.84 25.12
C TYR A 1015 27.65 31.90 25.12
N GLY A 1016 28.90 31.47 25.22
CA GLY A 1016 30.06 32.35 25.35
C GLY A 1016 30.84 32.09 26.63
N PRO A 1017 31.92 32.85 26.85
CA PRO A 1017 32.90 32.54 27.90
C PRO A 1017 32.37 32.69 29.32
N THR A 1018 31.13 33.14 29.49
CA THR A 1018 30.52 33.38 30.79
C THR A 1018 29.35 32.45 31.12
N ARG A 1019 28.88 31.63 30.18
CA ARG A 1019 27.70 30.79 30.41
C ARG A 1019 27.65 29.58 29.48
N VAL A 1020 27.34 28.43 30.06
CA VAL A 1020 27.08 27.20 29.32
C VAL A 1020 25.81 26.54 29.86
N ARG A 1021 24.96 26.00 28.98
CA ARG A 1021 23.76 25.24 29.36
C ARG A 1021 24.05 23.78 29.23
N VAL A 1022 23.73 23.06 30.30
CA VAL A 1022 24.02 21.65 30.42
C VAL A 1022 22.76 20.90 30.80
N ARG A 1023 22.68 19.66 30.34
CA ARG A 1023 21.75 18.68 30.87
C ARG A 1023 22.44 17.97 32.03
N VAL A 1024 21.85 18.09 33.21
CA VAL A 1024 22.37 17.48 34.43
C VAL A 1024 22.32 15.96 34.27
N PRO A 1025 23.43 15.24 34.53
CA PRO A 1025 23.47 13.80 34.38
C PRO A 1025 22.71 13.10 35.51
N ALA A 1026 22.35 11.83 35.32
CA ALA A 1026 21.82 11.02 36.41
C ALA A 1026 22.90 10.79 37.49
N ALA A 1027 22.49 10.81 38.76
CA ALA A 1027 23.35 10.50 39.88
C ALA A 1027 23.13 9.06 40.39
N PRO A 1028 24.18 8.41 40.93
CA PRO A 1028 24.06 7.06 41.48
C PRO A 1028 23.29 6.99 42.80
N ALA A 1029 23.11 8.11 43.51
CA ALA A 1029 22.30 8.20 44.73
C ALA A 1029 21.85 9.66 44.99
N PRO A 1030 20.72 9.89 45.70
CA PRO A 1030 20.34 11.23 46.15
C PRO A 1030 21.40 11.83 47.10
N GLY A 1031 21.68 13.13 46.98
CA GLY A 1031 22.72 13.82 47.77
C GLY A 1031 23.32 15.06 47.10
N VAL A 1032 24.18 15.77 47.83
CA VAL A 1032 24.82 17.03 47.38
C VAL A 1032 26.16 16.74 46.67
N VAL A 1033 26.44 17.43 45.56
CA VAL A 1033 27.67 17.29 44.76
C VAL A 1033 28.29 18.64 44.36
N ASP A 1034 29.58 18.63 44.04
CA ASP A 1034 30.31 19.78 43.45
C ASP A 1034 30.00 19.92 41.95
N VAL A 1035 30.22 21.11 41.36
CA VAL A 1035 30.21 21.31 39.91
C VAL A 1035 31.60 21.76 39.43
N ILE A 1036 32.13 21.16 38.37
CA ILE A 1036 33.50 21.39 37.87
C ILE A 1036 33.46 21.77 36.40
N ALA A 1037 34.23 22.79 35.99
CA ALA A 1037 34.45 23.18 34.60
C ALA A 1037 35.92 22.99 34.20
N VAL A 1038 36.16 22.42 33.02
CA VAL A 1038 37.50 22.15 32.49
C VAL A 1038 37.60 22.69 31.06
N ASN A 1039 38.54 23.59 30.79
CA ASN A 1039 38.88 24.07 29.45
C ASN A 1039 39.94 23.13 28.83
N PRO A 1040 39.58 22.32 27.80
CA PRO A 1040 40.50 21.32 27.25
C PRO A 1040 41.73 21.95 26.60
N LYS A 1041 41.59 23.11 25.96
CA LYS A 1041 42.68 23.85 25.31
C LYS A 1041 43.48 24.67 26.31
N GLY A 1042 44.34 23.98 27.06
CA GLY A 1042 45.23 24.59 28.05
C GLY A 1042 45.24 23.89 29.40
N GLY A 1043 44.30 22.96 29.63
CA GLY A 1043 44.29 22.10 30.81
C GLY A 1043 43.94 22.82 32.12
N LYS A 1044 43.21 23.94 32.04
CA LYS A 1044 42.82 24.76 33.19
C LYS A 1044 41.39 24.45 33.63
N SER A 1045 41.12 24.46 34.93
CA SER A 1045 39.81 24.06 35.49
C SER A 1045 39.38 24.93 36.67
N ALA A 1046 38.07 25.06 36.88
CA ALA A 1046 37.44 25.73 38.02
C ALA A 1046 36.42 24.80 38.72
N VAL A 1047 36.25 24.93 40.03
CA VAL A 1047 35.35 24.11 40.86
C VAL A 1047 34.40 25.00 41.66
N LEU A 1048 33.11 24.68 41.63
CA LEU A 1048 32.05 25.26 42.43
C LEU A 1048 31.53 24.20 43.44
N PRO A 1049 31.96 24.25 44.71
CA PRO A 1049 31.72 23.16 45.66
C PRO A 1049 30.28 23.11 46.20
N GLN A 1050 29.75 21.91 46.43
CA GLN A 1050 28.42 21.60 46.98
C GLN A 1050 27.28 22.37 46.30
N ALA A 1051 27.40 22.59 45.00
CA ALA A 1051 26.51 23.49 44.27
C ALA A 1051 25.19 22.86 43.85
N TYR A 1052 25.04 21.52 43.90
CA TYR A 1052 23.87 20.84 43.36
C TYR A 1052 23.39 19.66 44.21
N THR A 1053 22.08 19.51 44.42
CA THR A 1053 21.46 18.46 45.25
C THR A 1053 20.52 17.55 44.46
N TYR A 1054 20.81 16.25 44.43
CA TYR A 1054 19.93 15.22 43.86
C TYR A 1054 18.86 14.74 44.87
N LEU A 1055 17.58 14.75 44.47
CA LEU A 1055 16.38 14.40 45.24
C LEU A 1055 15.81 13.01 44.84
N PRO A 1056 15.14 12.27 45.75
CA PRO A 1056 14.54 10.96 45.44
C PRO A 1056 13.22 11.04 44.64
N VAL A 1057 12.86 9.96 43.91
CA VAL A 1057 11.59 9.83 43.15
C VAL A 1057 10.53 9.06 43.96
N SER A 1058 9.30 9.58 44.09
CA SER A 1058 8.17 8.92 44.80
C SER A 1058 6.97 8.64 43.89
N VAL A 1059 6.74 7.39 43.49
CA VAL A 1059 5.64 7.00 42.58
C VAL A 1059 4.28 6.80 43.26
N LYS A 1060 3.17 7.01 42.53
CA LYS A 1060 1.80 6.80 43.03
C LYS A 1060 0.83 6.39 41.91
N ILE A 1061 -0.10 5.46 42.17
CA ILE A 1061 -1.24 5.13 41.29
C ILE A 1061 -2.50 5.77 41.85
N THR A 1062 -3.29 6.44 41.01
CA THR A 1062 -4.55 7.10 41.38
C THR A 1062 -5.78 6.33 40.92
N SER A 1063 -5.78 5.74 39.72
CA SER A 1063 -6.91 4.93 39.21
C SER A 1063 -6.53 4.09 38.00
N LEU A 1064 -7.43 3.16 37.60
CA LEU A 1064 -7.33 2.36 36.38
C LEU A 1064 -8.61 2.49 35.55
N SER A 1065 -8.49 2.39 34.21
CA SER A 1065 -9.64 2.34 33.30
C SER A 1065 -9.35 1.43 32.08
N PRO A 1066 -10.15 0.39 31.82
CA PRO A 1066 -11.12 -0.21 32.75
C PRO A 1066 -10.43 -0.79 34.00
N ASN A 1067 -11.17 -0.98 35.09
CA ASN A 1067 -10.68 -1.58 36.35
C ASN A 1067 -11.10 -3.06 36.54
N GLU A 1068 -11.61 -3.71 35.49
CA GLU A 1068 -11.93 -5.14 35.44
C GLU A 1068 -11.74 -5.72 34.02
N GLY A 1069 -11.54 -7.04 33.91
CA GLY A 1069 -11.33 -7.76 32.65
C GLY A 1069 -11.35 -9.29 32.80
N GLU A 1070 -11.18 -10.02 31.70
CA GLU A 1070 -11.28 -11.48 31.66
C GLU A 1070 -10.00 -12.17 32.20
N MET A 1071 -10.12 -13.37 32.75
CA MET A 1071 -8.97 -14.16 33.24
C MET A 1071 -7.92 -14.48 32.16
N ALA A 1072 -8.29 -14.50 30.88
CA ALA A 1072 -7.32 -14.67 29.79
C ALA A 1072 -6.36 -13.47 29.66
N GLY A 1073 -6.71 -12.32 30.26
CA GLY A 1073 -6.02 -11.06 30.07
C GLY A 1073 -6.08 -10.59 28.62
N GLY A 1074 -5.24 -9.60 28.30
CA GLY A 1074 -5.13 -9.05 26.95
C GLY A 1074 -5.86 -7.73 26.75
N GLU A 1075 -6.68 -7.28 27.70
CA GLU A 1075 -7.37 -6.00 27.64
C GLU A 1075 -6.38 -4.83 27.73
N ILE A 1076 -6.68 -3.76 27.02
CA ILE A 1076 -5.92 -2.50 27.15
C ILE A 1076 -6.40 -1.81 28.42
N VAL A 1077 -5.48 -1.54 29.34
CA VAL A 1077 -5.75 -0.86 30.61
C VAL A 1077 -4.90 0.39 30.71
N TYR A 1078 -5.54 1.51 31.03
CA TYR A 1078 -4.87 2.76 31.34
C TYR A 1078 -4.68 2.87 32.85
N ILE A 1079 -3.44 3.03 33.31
CA ILE A 1079 -3.10 3.25 34.73
C ILE A 1079 -2.75 4.72 34.90
N TYR A 1080 -3.52 5.43 35.71
CA TYR A 1080 -3.31 6.84 36.04
C TYR A 1080 -2.56 6.97 37.37
N GLY A 1081 -1.73 8.00 37.51
CA GLY A 1081 -0.89 8.21 38.69
C GLY A 1081 0.00 9.45 38.62
N GLU A 1082 1.10 9.44 39.37
CA GLU A 1082 2.08 10.51 39.47
C GLU A 1082 3.51 9.93 39.48
N PHE A 1083 4.43 10.68 38.86
CA PHE A 1083 5.88 10.41 38.81
C PHE A 1083 6.28 9.10 38.12
N PHE A 1084 5.48 8.61 37.17
CA PHE A 1084 5.88 7.49 36.32
C PHE A 1084 7.06 7.87 35.42
N THR A 1085 8.01 6.95 35.23
CA THR A 1085 9.12 7.11 34.30
C THR A 1085 9.20 5.88 33.41
N GLU A 1086 9.97 5.94 32.31
CA GLU A 1086 10.17 4.78 31.42
C GLU A 1086 10.81 3.57 32.12
N ARG A 1087 11.40 3.76 33.32
CA ARG A 1087 11.94 2.68 34.16
C ARG A 1087 10.96 2.12 35.17
N SER A 1088 9.79 2.73 35.31
CA SER A 1088 8.78 2.29 36.28
C SER A 1088 8.13 1.01 35.83
N GLU A 1089 8.16 -0.02 36.65
CA GLU A 1089 7.51 -1.30 36.36
C GLU A 1089 6.18 -1.42 37.08
N PHE A 1090 5.20 -1.99 36.38
CA PHE A 1090 3.83 -2.18 36.87
C PHE A 1090 3.53 -3.66 37.02
N TYR A 1091 2.76 -4.01 38.05
CA TYR A 1091 2.42 -5.37 38.41
C TYR A 1091 0.92 -5.48 38.68
N PHE A 1092 0.28 -6.53 38.16
CA PHE A 1092 -1.08 -6.94 38.52
C PHE A 1092 -0.95 -8.18 39.40
N GLY A 1093 -1.26 -8.05 40.68
CA GLY A 1093 -0.87 -8.99 41.72
C GLY A 1093 0.66 -9.08 41.81
N SER A 1094 1.20 -10.27 41.51
CA SER A 1094 2.65 -10.51 41.43
C SER A 1094 3.18 -10.57 39.99
N THR A 1095 2.31 -10.38 38.99
CA THR A 1095 2.66 -10.55 37.58
C THR A 1095 3.08 -9.20 36.98
N PRO A 1096 4.33 -9.04 36.50
CA PRO A 1096 4.77 -7.82 35.82
C PRO A 1096 4.06 -7.66 34.48
N VAL A 1097 3.82 -6.41 34.06
CA VAL A 1097 3.20 -6.09 32.78
C VAL A 1097 4.10 -5.24 31.89
N THR A 1098 4.07 -5.51 30.59
CA THR A 1098 4.75 -4.66 29.61
C THR A 1098 3.93 -3.40 29.37
N VAL A 1099 4.57 -2.25 29.53
CA VAL A 1099 3.99 -0.96 29.14
C VAL A 1099 4.01 -0.83 27.62
N LEU A 1100 2.85 -0.62 27.02
CA LEU A 1100 2.70 -0.42 25.58
C LEU A 1100 3.06 1.00 25.17
N ASN A 1101 2.67 1.98 25.98
CA ASN A 1101 2.95 3.39 25.76
C ASN A 1101 3.05 4.13 27.10
N TYR A 1102 4.07 4.97 27.25
CA TYR A 1102 4.18 5.97 28.31
C TYR A 1102 3.61 7.30 27.82
N TYR A 1103 2.70 7.90 28.58
CA TYR A 1103 2.10 9.19 28.26
C TYR A 1103 2.50 10.24 29.29
N GLY A 1104 3.82 10.33 29.52
CA GLY A 1104 4.40 11.21 30.53
C GLY A 1104 4.25 10.68 31.97
N PRO A 1105 4.43 11.55 32.98
CA PRO A 1105 4.52 11.11 34.38
C PRO A 1105 3.18 10.75 35.02
N THR A 1106 2.06 10.89 34.30
CA THR A 1106 0.71 10.84 34.88
C THR A 1106 -0.13 9.64 34.46
N TYR A 1107 0.16 8.98 33.34
CA TYR A 1107 -0.50 7.71 33.01
C TYR A 1107 0.26 6.87 31.99
N VAL A 1108 0.02 5.57 32.04
CA VAL A 1108 0.59 4.57 31.12
C VAL A 1108 -0.51 3.70 30.55
N ARG A 1109 -0.26 3.13 29.38
CA ARG A 1109 -1.13 2.13 28.74
C ARG A 1109 -0.44 0.78 28.77
N VAL A 1110 -1.09 -0.19 29.39
CA VAL A 1110 -0.60 -1.56 29.54
C VAL A 1110 -1.58 -2.55 28.95
N ARG A 1111 -1.15 -3.81 28.82
CA ARG A 1111 -2.04 -4.93 28.54
C ARG A 1111 -2.19 -5.76 29.81
N ALA A 1112 -3.43 -5.98 30.27
CA ALA A 1112 -3.69 -6.79 31.46
C ALA A 1112 -3.12 -8.21 31.26
N PRO A 1113 -2.38 -8.77 32.22
CA PRO A 1113 -1.83 -10.12 32.10
C PRO A 1113 -2.94 -11.15 32.34
N ALA A 1114 -2.73 -12.39 31.90
CA ALA A 1114 -3.63 -13.49 32.25
C ALA A 1114 -3.58 -13.76 33.77
N SER A 1115 -4.71 -14.15 34.35
CA SER A 1115 -4.82 -14.61 35.73
C SER A 1115 -5.35 -16.04 35.79
N THR A 1116 -4.81 -16.84 36.72
CA THR A 1116 -5.29 -18.20 36.99
C THR A 1116 -6.36 -18.26 38.08
N VAL A 1117 -6.67 -17.12 38.73
CA VAL A 1117 -7.65 -17.04 39.82
C VAL A 1117 -8.61 -15.86 39.56
N PRO A 1118 -9.94 -16.07 39.63
CA PRO A 1118 -10.90 -14.98 39.50
C PRO A 1118 -10.96 -14.14 40.79
N GLY A 1119 -11.22 -12.84 40.65
CA GLY A 1119 -11.36 -11.90 41.77
C GLY A 1119 -10.43 -10.69 41.68
N PRO A 1120 -10.48 -9.80 42.70
CA PRO A 1120 -9.68 -8.58 42.74
C PRO A 1120 -8.19 -8.90 42.96
N VAL A 1121 -7.33 -8.15 42.29
CA VAL A 1121 -5.87 -8.15 42.45
C VAL A 1121 -5.37 -6.74 42.73
N ASP A 1122 -4.29 -6.66 43.49
CA ASP A 1122 -3.58 -5.41 43.76
C ASP A 1122 -2.82 -4.95 42.51
N VAL A 1123 -2.71 -3.64 42.29
CA VAL A 1123 -1.88 -3.10 41.20
C VAL A 1123 -0.74 -2.30 41.81
N THR A 1124 0.49 -2.70 41.52
CA THR A 1124 1.70 -2.11 42.12
C THR A 1124 2.54 -1.42 41.06
N VAL A 1125 3.09 -0.25 41.38
CA VAL A 1125 4.15 0.43 40.62
C VAL A 1125 5.42 0.49 41.45
N VAL A 1126 6.54 0.14 40.82
CA VAL A 1126 7.90 0.29 41.35
C VAL A 1126 8.62 1.34 40.51
N ALA A 1127 9.17 2.39 41.13
CA ALA A 1127 9.71 3.53 40.38
C ALA A 1127 10.89 3.17 39.47
N ASP A 1128 11.84 2.37 39.98
CA ASP A 1128 12.92 1.72 39.24
C ASP A 1128 13.34 0.42 39.98
N PRO A 1129 12.97 -0.77 39.49
CA PRO A 1129 13.24 -2.04 40.17
C PRO A 1129 14.72 -2.43 40.19
N THR A 1130 15.58 -1.72 39.46
CA THR A 1130 17.04 -1.93 39.50
C THR A 1130 17.71 -1.16 40.66
N ASP A 1131 17.00 -0.21 41.27
CA ASP A 1131 17.45 0.52 42.46
C ASP A 1131 16.87 -0.14 43.73
N PRO A 1132 17.72 -0.72 44.62
CA PRO A 1132 17.26 -1.32 45.86
C PRO A 1132 16.61 -0.33 46.85
N ASN A 1133 16.72 0.98 46.62
CA ASN A 1133 16.11 2.05 47.42
C ASN A 1133 14.93 2.74 46.71
N THR A 1134 14.44 2.18 45.61
CA THR A 1134 13.29 2.73 44.88
C THR A 1134 12.03 2.81 45.74
N THR A 1135 11.16 3.78 45.43
CA THR A 1135 9.81 3.83 46.01
C THR A 1135 8.88 2.87 45.27
N THR A 1136 7.93 2.31 46.01
CA THR A 1136 6.88 1.41 45.51
C THR A 1136 5.52 1.90 46.01
N PHE A 1137 4.50 1.82 45.18
CA PHE A 1137 3.12 2.12 45.56
C PHE A 1137 2.18 1.03 45.08
N THR A 1138 1.32 0.55 45.98
CA THR A 1138 0.32 -0.48 45.67
C THR A 1138 -1.08 0.08 45.84
N LEU A 1139 -1.89 0.01 44.78
CA LEU A 1139 -3.32 0.21 44.81
C LEU A 1139 -4.01 -1.14 45.07
N SER A 1140 -4.42 -1.38 46.31
CA SER A 1140 -5.06 -2.65 46.66
C SER A 1140 -6.42 -2.85 45.98
N GLY A 1141 -6.64 -4.04 45.42
CA GLY A 1141 -7.83 -4.39 44.64
C GLY A 1141 -8.05 -3.51 43.40
N GLY A 1142 -6.97 -2.92 42.85
CA GLY A 1142 -7.04 -1.97 41.73
C GLY A 1142 -7.57 -2.55 40.42
N TYR A 1143 -7.58 -3.88 40.25
CA TYR A 1143 -8.11 -4.55 39.05
C TYR A 1143 -8.83 -5.86 39.39
N THR A 1144 -9.94 -6.20 38.72
CA THR A 1144 -10.71 -7.43 38.98
C THR A 1144 -10.76 -8.38 37.78
N TYR A 1145 -10.34 -9.63 37.96
CA TYR A 1145 -10.44 -10.69 36.94
C TYR A 1145 -11.78 -11.44 37.01
N LYS A 1146 -12.48 -11.53 35.89
CA LYS A 1146 -13.75 -12.26 35.73
C LYS A 1146 -13.48 -13.73 35.37
N ALA A 1147 -14.23 -14.63 36.00
CA ALA A 1147 -14.13 -16.07 35.74
C ALA A 1147 -14.59 -16.40 34.31
N PRO A 1148 -13.86 -17.25 33.56
CA PRO A 1148 -14.24 -17.63 32.22
C PRO A 1148 -15.48 -18.53 32.23
N PRO A 1149 -16.38 -18.42 31.24
CA PRO A 1149 -17.43 -19.42 31.02
C PRO A 1149 -16.80 -20.78 30.69
N ALA A 1150 -17.41 -21.89 31.14
CA ALA A 1150 -16.87 -23.24 30.90
C ALA A 1150 -16.70 -23.53 29.40
N ALA A 1151 -15.52 -24.01 29.00
CA ALA A 1151 -15.24 -24.41 27.62
C ALA A 1151 -16.07 -25.66 27.24
N LEU A 1152 -16.75 -25.60 26.09
CA LEU A 1152 -17.57 -26.68 25.56
C LEU A 1152 -16.70 -27.69 24.80
N PRO A 1153 -16.99 -29.01 24.89
CA PRO A 1153 -16.25 -30.03 24.15
C PRO A 1153 -16.40 -29.85 22.62
N PRO A 1154 -15.44 -30.34 21.81
CA PRO A 1154 -15.55 -30.30 20.36
C PRO A 1154 -16.73 -31.14 19.87
N GLU A 1155 -17.47 -30.63 18.90
CA GLU A 1155 -18.63 -31.32 18.32
C GLU A 1155 -18.41 -31.51 16.83
N VAL A 1156 -18.69 -32.71 16.30
CA VAL A 1156 -18.60 -33.00 14.85
C VAL A 1156 -20.00 -33.00 14.27
N THR A 1157 -20.27 -32.10 13.32
CA THR A 1157 -21.59 -31.93 12.72
C THR A 1157 -21.67 -32.50 11.31
N ASN A 1158 -20.57 -32.53 10.55
CA ASN A 1158 -20.57 -33.07 9.20
C ASN A 1158 -19.17 -33.57 8.78
N ILE A 1159 -19.13 -34.58 7.91
CA ILE A 1159 -17.88 -35.16 7.40
C ILE A 1159 -18.02 -35.33 5.88
N THR A 1160 -17.14 -34.69 5.12
CA THR A 1160 -17.11 -34.83 3.66
C THR A 1160 -15.72 -35.28 3.21
N TYR A 1161 -15.64 -36.15 2.20
CA TYR A 1161 -14.36 -36.67 1.74
C TYR A 1161 -14.27 -36.80 0.22
N THR A 1162 -13.05 -36.87 -0.28
CA THR A 1162 -12.75 -37.19 -1.69
C THR A 1162 -11.70 -38.30 -1.72
N LYS A 1163 -11.98 -39.36 -2.50
CA LYS A 1163 -11.05 -40.47 -2.71
C LYS A 1163 -9.88 -40.03 -3.60
N GLN A 1164 -8.65 -40.25 -3.13
CA GLN A 1164 -7.41 -39.95 -3.84
C GLN A 1164 -6.54 -41.22 -3.91
N ALA A 1165 -5.52 -41.20 -4.77
CA ALA A 1165 -4.62 -42.34 -4.98
C ALA A 1165 -3.92 -42.83 -3.70
N THR A 1166 -3.79 -41.96 -2.67
CA THR A 1166 -3.11 -42.24 -1.41
C THR A 1166 -4.06 -42.32 -0.20
N GLY A 1167 -5.38 -42.44 -0.39
CA GLY A 1167 -6.38 -42.50 0.69
C GLY A 1167 -7.53 -41.50 0.54
N TYR A 1168 -8.17 -41.14 1.65
CA TYR A 1168 -9.32 -40.25 1.69
C TYR A 1168 -8.92 -38.89 2.27
N LEU A 1169 -9.08 -37.82 1.48
CA LEU A 1169 -8.93 -36.46 1.97
C LEU A 1169 -10.27 -36.00 2.53
N THR A 1170 -10.32 -35.72 3.84
CA THR A 1170 -11.57 -35.56 4.58
C THR A 1170 -11.62 -34.21 5.29
N TYR A 1171 -12.71 -33.48 5.09
CA TYR A 1171 -13.10 -32.31 5.87
C TYR A 1171 -14.02 -32.73 7.00
N VAL A 1172 -13.71 -32.29 8.21
CA VAL A 1172 -14.50 -32.50 9.41
C VAL A 1172 -15.02 -31.14 9.85
N ASP A 1173 -16.33 -30.98 9.79
CA ASP A 1173 -17.07 -29.79 10.16
C ASP A 1173 -17.69 -29.97 11.54
N GLY A 1174 -17.82 -28.89 12.30
CA GLY A 1174 -18.22 -28.96 13.69
C GLY A 1174 -18.27 -27.63 14.39
N ALA A 1175 -18.14 -27.68 15.72
CA ALA A 1175 -18.06 -26.52 16.59
C ALA A 1175 -17.03 -26.77 17.71
N ASN A 1176 -16.52 -25.68 18.28
CA ASN A 1176 -15.55 -25.69 19.38
C ASN A 1176 -14.24 -26.42 19.06
N PHE A 1177 -13.82 -26.52 17.79
CA PHE A 1177 -12.47 -26.99 17.48
C PHE A 1177 -11.44 -25.93 17.88
N ASP A 1178 -10.32 -26.36 18.44
CA ASP A 1178 -9.19 -25.47 18.67
C ASP A 1178 -8.07 -25.70 17.64
N SER A 1179 -7.04 -24.86 17.66
CA SER A 1179 -5.91 -24.98 16.73
C SER A 1179 -5.07 -26.24 16.91
N GLY A 1180 -5.24 -26.97 18.02
CA GLY A 1180 -4.59 -28.24 18.32
C GLY A 1180 -5.44 -29.46 17.97
N VAL A 1181 -6.60 -29.26 17.33
CA VAL A 1181 -7.56 -30.33 17.02
C VAL A 1181 -6.92 -31.47 16.22
N THR A 1182 -7.23 -32.71 16.58
CA THR A 1182 -6.78 -33.96 15.95
C THR A 1182 -7.95 -34.91 15.72
N ALA A 1183 -7.86 -35.72 14.67
CA ALA A 1183 -8.87 -36.73 14.36
C ALA A 1183 -8.38 -38.13 14.75
N ILE A 1184 -9.21 -38.88 15.45
CA ILE A 1184 -8.93 -40.23 15.94
C ILE A 1184 -9.90 -41.20 15.25
N LEU A 1185 -9.39 -42.02 14.33
CA LEU A 1185 -10.21 -42.97 13.58
C LEU A 1185 -9.93 -44.41 14.07
N ASN A 1186 -10.93 -45.06 14.68
CA ASN A 1186 -10.80 -46.37 15.35
C ASN A 1186 -9.59 -46.44 16.32
N GLY A 1187 -9.34 -45.36 17.07
CA GLY A 1187 -8.24 -45.29 18.04
C GLY A 1187 -6.86 -44.93 17.47
N VAL A 1188 -6.75 -44.71 16.14
CA VAL A 1188 -5.52 -44.23 15.51
C VAL A 1188 -5.61 -42.73 15.29
N GLU A 1189 -4.64 -41.99 15.81
CA GLU A 1189 -4.53 -40.53 15.64
C GLU A 1189 -4.01 -40.17 14.25
N TYR A 1190 -4.72 -39.26 13.59
CA TYR A 1190 -4.35 -38.68 12.32
C TYR A 1190 -4.15 -37.16 12.50
N PRO A 1191 -2.97 -36.64 12.13
CA PRO A 1191 -2.67 -35.23 12.31
C PRO A 1191 -3.53 -34.37 11.38
N THR A 1192 -3.98 -33.24 11.88
CA THR A 1192 -4.68 -32.23 11.10
C THR A 1192 -3.76 -31.67 10.02
N LEU A 1193 -4.20 -31.74 8.77
CA LEU A 1193 -3.48 -31.17 7.63
C LEU A 1193 -3.69 -29.66 7.53
N ASN A 1194 -4.92 -29.20 7.75
CA ASN A 1194 -5.27 -27.78 7.73
C ASN A 1194 -6.39 -27.49 8.71
N TYR A 1195 -6.20 -26.48 9.55
CA TYR A 1195 -7.21 -25.94 10.44
C TYR A 1195 -7.82 -24.68 9.80
N TYR A 1196 -9.14 -24.63 9.67
CA TYR A 1196 -9.87 -23.55 8.99
C TYR A 1196 -10.69 -22.69 9.97
N GLY A 1197 -10.40 -22.78 11.27
CA GLY A 1197 -11.13 -22.11 12.33
C GLY A 1197 -11.95 -23.10 13.17
N PRO A 1198 -12.70 -22.60 14.17
CA PRO A 1198 -13.29 -23.43 15.23
C PRO A 1198 -14.43 -24.35 14.78
N THR A 1199 -14.74 -24.35 13.49
CA THR A 1199 -15.84 -25.11 12.91
C THR A 1199 -15.43 -26.05 11.80
N ARG A 1200 -14.16 -26.05 11.37
CA ARG A 1200 -13.71 -26.91 10.28
C ARG A 1200 -12.22 -27.19 10.34
N PHE A 1201 -11.84 -28.44 10.14
CA PHE A 1201 -10.47 -28.83 9.83
C PHE A 1201 -10.44 -29.95 8.79
N ARG A 1202 -9.26 -30.20 8.22
CA ARG A 1202 -9.03 -31.20 7.18
C ARG A 1202 -7.95 -32.16 7.62
N VAL A 1203 -8.19 -33.44 7.36
CA VAL A 1203 -7.31 -34.58 7.70
C VAL A 1203 -7.27 -35.55 6.52
N ARG A 1204 -6.23 -36.38 6.44
CA ARG A 1204 -6.12 -37.46 5.45
C ARG A 1204 -6.10 -38.81 6.15
N PHE A 1205 -7.08 -39.65 5.82
CA PHE A 1205 -7.16 -41.03 6.31
C PHE A 1205 -6.62 -42.01 5.27
N THR A 1206 -5.74 -42.91 5.70
CA THR A 1206 -5.17 -43.96 4.83
C THR A 1206 -5.73 -45.31 5.28
N VAL A 1207 -6.99 -45.56 4.94
CA VAL A 1207 -7.74 -46.76 5.33
C VAL A 1207 -8.47 -47.36 4.11
N PRO A 1208 -8.75 -48.67 4.08
CA PRO A 1208 -9.59 -49.26 3.03
C PRO A 1208 -11.05 -48.80 3.14
N ALA A 1209 -11.86 -49.04 2.09
CA ALA A 1209 -13.29 -48.73 2.11
C ALA A 1209 -14.00 -49.50 3.25
N GLY A 1210 -14.88 -48.84 3.99
CA GLY A 1210 -15.54 -49.38 5.17
C GLY A 1210 -16.06 -48.30 6.12
N THR A 1211 -16.75 -48.73 7.19
CA THR A 1211 -17.28 -47.85 8.25
C THR A 1211 -16.35 -47.84 9.46
N TYR A 1212 -16.05 -46.65 9.97
CA TYR A 1212 -15.10 -46.40 11.04
C TYR A 1212 -15.68 -45.41 12.06
N THR A 1213 -15.26 -45.52 13.32
CA THR A 1213 -15.61 -44.58 14.38
C THR A 1213 -14.59 -43.45 14.42
N LEU A 1214 -15.04 -42.21 14.25
CA LEU A 1214 -14.25 -40.99 14.33
C LEU A 1214 -14.54 -40.27 15.65
N VAL A 1215 -13.50 -39.91 16.38
CA VAL A 1215 -13.53 -38.99 17.53
C VAL A 1215 -12.60 -37.82 17.21
N VAL A 1216 -12.99 -36.61 17.61
CA VAL A 1216 -12.15 -35.41 17.48
C VAL A 1216 -11.68 -34.98 18.85
N ARG A 1217 -10.38 -34.74 19.01
CA ARG A 1217 -9.79 -34.27 20.25
C ARG A 1217 -9.12 -32.92 20.05
N ASN A 1218 -9.49 -31.94 20.87
CA ASN A 1218 -8.85 -30.64 20.92
C ASN A 1218 -7.46 -30.70 21.59
N GLY A 1219 -6.65 -29.66 21.40
CA GLY A 1219 -5.34 -29.54 22.04
C GLY A 1219 -5.39 -29.48 23.57
N ASP A 1220 -6.53 -29.10 24.14
CA ASP A 1220 -6.82 -29.13 25.58
C ASP A 1220 -7.22 -30.53 26.13
N GLY A 1221 -7.37 -31.53 25.24
CA GLY A 1221 -7.68 -32.91 25.59
C GLY A 1221 -9.18 -33.26 25.65
N GLN A 1222 -10.10 -32.31 25.42
CA GLN A 1222 -11.53 -32.60 25.32
C GLN A 1222 -11.83 -33.39 24.03
N GLU A 1223 -12.67 -34.42 24.13
CA GLU A 1223 -13.06 -35.28 23.01
C GLU A 1223 -14.52 -35.08 22.62
N SER A 1224 -14.81 -35.19 21.32
CA SER A 1224 -16.16 -35.21 20.80
C SER A 1224 -16.85 -36.53 21.10
N ALA A 1225 -18.18 -36.55 20.99
CA ALA A 1225 -18.90 -37.81 20.89
C ALA A 1225 -18.38 -38.61 19.66
N PRO A 1226 -18.33 -39.96 19.72
CA PRO A 1226 -17.93 -40.78 18.59
C PRO A 1226 -18.94 -40.72 17.43
N VAL A 1227 -18.47 -40.48 16.21
CA VAL A 1227 -19.29 -40.39 14.99
C VAL A 1227 -18.89 -41.49 14.01
N GLN A 1228 -19.86 -42.14 13.36
CA GLN A 1228 -19.56 -43.13 12.32
C GLN A 1228 -19.31 -42.46 10.98
N VAL A 1229 -18.20 -42.80 10.32
CA VAL A 1229 -17.86 -42.36 8.96
C VAL A 1229 -17.66 -43.57 8.04
N THR A 1230 -18.32 -43.55 6.88
CA THR A 1230 -18.19 -44.63 5.88
C THR A 1230 -17.46 -44.12 4.65
N PHE A 1231 -16.30 -44.71 4.37
CA PHE A 1231 -15.49 -44.44 3.18
C PHE A 1231 -15.82 -45.45 2.07
N ASN A 1232 -16.28 -44.95 0.91
CA ASN A 1232 -16.69 -45.76 -0.25
C ASN A 1232 -15.55 -46.01 -1.27
#